data_AF-A0A6J4SM91-F1
#
_entry.id   AF-A0A6J4SM91-F1
#
_cell.length_a   1.000
_cell.length_b   1.000
_cell.length_c   1.000
_cell.angle_alpha   90.00
_cell.angle_beta   90.00
_cell.angle_gamma   90.00
#
_symmetry.space_group_name_H-M   'P 1'
#
loop_
_entity.id
_entity.type
_entity.pdbx_description
1 polymer ?
#
loop_
_entity_poly.entity_id
_entity_poly.type
_entity_poly.pdbx_seq_one_letter_code
_entity_poly.pdbx_strand_id
1 'polypeptide(L)'
;MRRTLLLAFAFALLVAPAASAAYDVDIRRTEHGIPHILAKDFGSLGYGYGYAFAQDNVCTMADGYVTVRAERSRFFGPEGKYEFRGNGTAPNNLKSDFFFKRIIDEQTVEKLISEPAPRGPKPEIREAVRGYVDGYNRYLAETPVDKIPDPACRGQEWVKPIEEIDAYRRFYQLALLASGGVAIDGIGEAQPPTPDINPAAAKARALEALEATDPKRFDEILGGIGSNAVAFGKDATDNGRGLLLGNPHFPWDGTERFYQSQLTVPGKMDVAGGSLFGVPIVLIGHTQNMAWSHTVSTARRFTPYELKLVPGSPTTYLMDGKLKEMKGTKVTVMAKRADGKLEERSRTLYSAEQGPILTSLLGIPLFPWTENTAYALGDANATNFRYLNHFFDTNMAQSVDELDAIERKYQGIPWVNTIAADSGGKAYYADIGAVPNVDNDKIADCSVALGRATDAALRVQVLDGSRGACGYGSAEDKGAVAPGILPPSRMPSQFRDDYVHNANDSYWLTNPKAPLEGFPRIIGDERTVRAPRTRLGLKIIEDGGRFGPQELQDAIFNNRQYLGELWRDELVGMCRQDPSVPAKACDALAGWDLRDDLDSRGALLFRRFATRAVAAQGGPYRTPFSPSDPVNTPRGLNTENPQVRQALRDAVSDVTGAGIPFDAPLRDFQYEKRGDERIPIHGGPGTLGVWNAINVTWDPKQGYPNVPHGSSYVQVVGFDGSPCPDARTILTYSQSASTESPIFGDQTRLFSRKEWVKSRFCERDIQAAPGLQTTKLTGPAPAGGGTPGGAKPAAPKAKRTPLLRSVRARLGRSVRVSFRLSKRARVTVRMSRRGKRVTSVRRTLKAGKRRIVVRGPRKRGTYRISVSAVAGSERANARRTVRRAAASRRR
;
A
#
# COMPACT_ATOMS: atom_id res chain seq x y z
N MET A 1 55.16 -51.04 27.36
CA MET A 1 56.26 -50.35 28.07
C MET A 1 55.87 -48.90 28.34
N ARG A 2 56.09 -48.47 29.60
CA ARG A 2 56.22 -47.11 30.20
C ARG A 2 55.50 -45.88 29.63
N ARG A 3 54.81 -45.21 30.58
CA ARG A 3 54.19 -43.87 30.59
C ARG A 3 55.22 -42.74 30.44
N THR A 4 54.85 -41.62 29.80
CA THR A 4 55.32 -40.26 30.20
C THR A 4 54.31 -39.18 29.80
N LEU A 5 54.21 -38.14 30.65
CA LEU A 5 53.28 -37.01 30.66
C LEU A 5 53.37 -36.08 29.44
N LEU A 6 52.24 -35.46 29.08
CA LEU A 6 52.18 -34.15 28.43
C LEU A 6 51.04 -33.33 29.07
N LEU A 7 51.41 -32.22 29.71
CA LEU A 7 50.49 -31.17 30.16
C LEU A 7 49.91 -30.44 28.94
N ALA A 8 48.60 -30.27 28.86
CA ALA A 8 47.96 -29.33 27.96
C ALA A 8 47.10 -28.34 28.75
N PHE A 9 47.50 -27.07 28.73
CA PHE A 9 46.72 -25.92 29.18
C PHE A 9 45.54 -25.72 28.23
N ALA A 10 44.31 -25.78 28.75
CA ALA A 10 43.11 -25.41 27.99
C ALA A 10 42.73 -23.94 28.30
N PHE A 11 42.97 -23.05 27.34
CA PHE A 11 42.46 -21.69 27.34
C PHE A 11 40.93 -21.72 27.19
N ALA A 12 40.20 -21.20 28.18
CA ALA A 12 38.77 -20.94 28.06
C ALA A 12 38.57 -19.60 27.34
N LEU A 13 38.27 -19.65 26.03
CA LEU A 13 37.77 -18.50 25.30
C LEU A 13 36.36 -18.14 25.82
N LEU A 14 36.28 -17.06 26.60
CA LEU A 14 35.04 -16.33 26.84
C LEU A 14 34.58 -15.74 25.51
N VAL A 15 33.52 -16.29 24.92
CA VAL A 15 32.78 -15.63 23.85
C VAL A 15 32.01 -14.46 24.48
N ALA A 16 32.56 -13.26 24.34
CA ALA A 16 31.83 -12.04 24.64
C ALA A 16 30.60 -11.94 23.69
N PRO A 17 29.45 -11.41 24.15
CA PRO A 17 28.36 -11.09 23.24
C PRO A 17 28.88 -10.05 22.24
N ALA A 18 28.74 -10.32 20.94
CA ALA A 18 29.10 -9.36 19.90
C ALA A 18 28.38 -8.04 20.19
N ALA A 19 29.15 -6.97 20.41
CA ALA A 19 28.60 -5.62 20.39
C ALA A 19 27.93 -5.43 19.03
N SER A 20 26.67 -4.98 19.02
CA SER A 20 26.01 -4.59 17.79
C SER A 20 26.88 -3.52 17.12
N ALA A 21 27.27 -3.72 15.86
CA ALA A 21 28.16 -2.81 15.17
C ALA A 21 27.46 -1.46 14.96
N ALA A 22 28.16 -0.36 15.24
CA ALA A 22 27.66 1.00 15.02
C ALA A 22 27.18 1.19 13.57
N TYR A 23 26.11 1.98 13.39
CA TYR A 23 25.68 2.43 12.08
C TYR A 23 26.82 3.20 11.43
N ASP A 24 27.03 2.96 10.13
CA ASP A 24 28.08 3.58 9.31
C ASP A 24 27.58 3.65 7.87
N VAL A 25 27.29 4.87 7.41
CA VAL A 25 26.63 5.11 6.13
C VAL A 25 27.12 6.42 5.51
N ASP A 26 27.33 6.41 4.20
CA ASP A 26 27.59 7.58 3.40
C ASP A 26 26.33 7.97 2.62
N ILE A 27 25.82 9.16 2.88
CA ILE A 27 24.72 9.78 2.12
C ILE A 27 25.35 10.69 1.08
N ARG A 28 25.23 10.31 -0.19
CA ARG A 28 25.77 11.08 -1.33
C ARG A 28 24.61 11.70 -2.08
N ARG A 29 24.53 13.04 -2.15
CA ARG A 29 23.48 13.74 -2.91
C ARG A 29 24.06 14.27 -4.22
N THR A 30 23.39 13.97 -5.32
CA THR A 30 23.71 14.47 -6.66
C THR A 30 22.76 15.61 -7.05
N GLU A 31 22.68 15.93 -8.34
CA GLU A 31 21.75 16.93 -8.87
C GLU A 31 20.31 16.68 -8.37
N HIS A 32 19.55 17.77 -8.17
CA HIS A 32 18.16 17.73 -7.66
C HIS A 32 18.00 17.10 -6.26
N GLY A 33 19.10 16.97 -5.52
CA GLY A 33 19.10 16.46 -4.15
C GLY A 33 18.86 14.96 -4.03
N ILE A 34 18.95 14.20 -5.13
CA ILE A 34 18.70 12.75 -5.15
C ILE A 34 19.76 12.05 -4.27
N PRO A 35 19.37 11.33 -3.20
CA PRO A 35 20.30 10.64 -2.32
C PRO A 35 20.67 9.24 -2.84
N HIS A 36 21.97 8.93 -2.76
CA HIS A 36 22.56 7.62 -3.00
C HIS A 36 23.14 7.11 -1.68
N ILE A 37 22.42 6.23 -1.00
CA ILE A 37 22.75 5.71 0.33
C ILE A 37 23.69 4.51 0.18
N LEU A 38 24.94 4.65 0.62
CA LEU A 38 25.94 3.58 0.62
C LEU A 38 26.20 3.10 2.04
N ALA A 39 25.95 1.81 2.29
CA ALA A 39 26.08 1.21 3.61
C ALA A 39 26.69 -0.20 3.55
N LYS A 40 27.28 -0.64 4.67
CA LYS A 40 27.82 -2.01 4.81
C LYS A 40 26.78 -3.07 5.16
N ASP A 41 25.62 -2.65 5.66
CA ASP A 41 24.53 -3.50 6.13
C ASP A 41 23.17 -2.80 6.01
N PHE A 42 22.09 -3.58 6.08
CA PHE A 42 20.73 -3.08 5.87
C PHE A 42 20.27 -2.14 6.98
N GLY A 43 20.76 -2.29 8.22
CA GLY A 43 20.48 -1.36 9.31
C GLY A 43 21.06 0.02 9.04
N SER A 44 22.32 0.10 8.63
CA SER A 44 22.99 1.35 8.26
C SER A 44 22.38 1.96 6.99
N LEU A 45 21.95 1.12 6.03
CA LEU A 45 21.21 1.56 4.84
C LEU A 45 19.91 2.26 5.23
N GLY A 46 19.10 1.60 6.07
CA GLY A 46 17.87 2.19 6.60
C GLY A 46 18.15 3.50 7.35
N TYR A 47 19.21 3.53 8.16
CA TYR A 47 19.62 4.72 8.92
C TYR A 47 19.91 5.93 8.03
N GLY A 48 20.71 5.74 6.98
CA GLY A 48 21.00 6.81 6.03
C GLY A 48 19.75 7.26 5.27
N TYR A 49 18.93 6.31 4.81
CA TYR A 49 17.69 6.62 4.10
C TYR A 49 16.72 7.42 4.99
N GLY A 50 16.49 6.97 6.23
CA GLY A 50 15.59 7.65 7.16
C GLY A 50 16.02 9.07 7.51
N TYR A 51 17.33 9.30 7.64
CA TYR A 51 17.89 10.63 7.86
C TYR A 51 17.70 11.54 6.63
N ALA A 52 18.13 11.07 5.43
CA ALA A 52 18.01 11.83 4.20
C ALA A 52 16.55 12.17 3.87
N PHE A 53 15.65 11.19 4.03
CA PHE A 53 14.22 11.37 3.83
C PHE A 53 13.63 12.41 4.79
N ALA A 54 14.00 12.36 6.08
CA ALA A 54 13.50 13.31 7.07
C ALA A 54 13.99 14.74 6.79
N GLN A 55 15.23 14.93 6.34
CA GLN A 55 15.74 16.25 5.92
C GLN A 55 14.82 16.90 4.87
N ASP A 56 14.30 16.11 3.94
CA ASP A 56 13.54 16.62 2.80
C ASP A 56 12.02 16.70 3.06
N ASN A 57 11.49 15.82 3.93
CA ASN A 57 10.04 15.54 3.98
C ASN A 57 9.47 15.29 5.39
N VAL A 58 10.15 15.75 6.47
CA VAL A 58 9.71 15.51 7.86
C VAL A 58 8.27 15.94 8.14
N CYS A 59 7.83 17.09 7.64
CA CYS A 59 6.51 17.63 7.98
C CYS A 59 5.37 16.79 7.41
N THR A 60 5.45 16.47 6.12
CA THR A 60 4.46 15.61 5.45
C THR A 60 4.42 14.24 6.11
N MET A 61 5.56 13.65 6.42
CA MET A 61 5.60 12.33 7.05
C MET A 61 5.09 12.34 8.50
N ALA A 62 5.42 13.37 9.27
CA ALA A 62 4.93 13.53 10.64
C ALA A 62 3.39 13.58 10.70
N ASP A 63 2.71 14.25 9.76
CA ASP A 63 1.24 14.22 9.64
C ASP A 63 0.74 12.79 9.38
N GLY A 64 1.41 12.05 8.49
CA GLY A 64 1.13 10.64 8.24
C GLY A 64 1.18 9.79 9.51
N TYR A 65 2.19 10.02 10.35
CA TYR A 65 2.32 9.31 11.62
C TYR A 65 1.22 9.64 12.64
N VAL A 66 0.67 10.86 12.62
CA VAL A 66 -0.52 11.20 13.43
C VAL A 66 -1.69 10.28 13.08
N THR A 67 -1.89 10.02 11.78
CA THR A 67 -2.96 9.15 11.28
C THR A 67 -2.85 7.74 11.84
N VAL A 68 -1.72 7.08 11.63
CA VAL A 68 -1.55 5.67 12.01
C VAL A 68 -1.42 5.44 13.52
N ARG A 69 -1.24 6.52 14.30
CA ARG A 69 -1.29 6.53 15.76
C ARG A 69 -2.69 6.75 16.33
N ALA A 70 -3.69 7.00 15.47
CA ALA A 70 -5.04 7.37 15.88
C ALA A 70 -5.08 8.67 16.71
N GLU A 71 -4.31 9.68 16.29
CA GLU A 71 -4.18 10.96 16.99
C GLU A 71 -4.68 12.16 16.16
N ARG A 72 -5.37 11.96 15.02
CA ARG A 72 -5.78 13.09 14.17
C ARG A 72 -6.76 14.01 14.89
N SER A 73 -7.74 13.48 15.59
CA SER A 73 -8.72 14.24 16.36
C SER A 73 -8.09 15.01 17.51
N ARG A 74 -6.97 14.52 18.05
CA ARG A 74 -6.21 15.19 19.12
C ARG A 74 -5.58 16.48 18.61
N PHE A 75 -4.99 16.46 17.41
CA PHE A 75 -4.22 17.60 16.90
C PHE A 75 -5.02 18.48 15.93
N PHE A 76 -5.87 17.87 15.11
CA PHE A 76 -6.60 18.51 14.00
C PHE A 76 -8.11 18.59 14.22
N GLY A 77 -8.60 18.14 15.39
CA GLY A 77 -10.02 18.17 15.76
C GLY A 77 -10.84 17.02 15.13
N PRO A 78 -11.93 16.60 15.80
CA PRO A 78 -12.71 15.42 15.41
C PRO A 78 -13.50 15.58 14.12
N GLU A 79 -13.92 16.80 13.78
CA GLU A 79 -14.69 17.08 12.55
C GLU A 79 -13.79 17.31 11.32
N GLY A 80 -12.48 17.48 11.53
CA GLY A 80 -11.53 17.62 10.44
C GLY A 80 -11.46 16.37 9.57
N LYS A 81 -10.83 16.51 8.41
CA LYS A 81 -10.58 15.41 7.46
C LYS A 81 -9.11 15.41 7.05
N TYR A 82 -8.66 14.30 6.51
CA TYR A 82 -7.39 14.24 5.79
C TYR A 82 -7.60 13.52 4.47
N GLU A 83 -6.82 13.89 3.47
CA GLU A 83 -6.88 13.28 2.16
C GLU A 83 -6.01 12.02 2.15
N PHE A 84 -6.63 10.85 2.04
CA PHE A 84 -5.90 9.62 1.71
C PHE A 84 -5.76 9.52 0.19
N ARG A 85 -4.94 10.42 -0.36
CA ARG A 85 -4.99 10.80 -1.78
C ARG A 85 -4.84 9.62 -2.74
N GLY A 86 -4.06 8.61 -2.37
CA GLY A 86 -3.83 7.42 -3.21
C GLY A 86 -5.09 6.60 -3.55
N ASN A 87 -6.19 6.75 -2.80
CA ASN A 87 -7.49 6.16 -3.13
C ASN A 87 -8.63 7.20 -3.22
N GLY A 88 -8.29 8.49 -3.28
CA GLY A 88 -9.25 9.59 -3.43
C GLY A 88 -10.22 9.80 -2.26
N THR A 89 -10.05 9.11 -1.13
CA THR A 89 -10.92 9.29 0.05
C THR A 89 -10.46 10.44 0.94
N ALA A 90 -11.41 11.08 1.61
CA ALA A 90 -11.16 12.09 2.63
C ALA A 90 -11.78 11.69 3.98
N PRO A 91 -11.21 10.69 4.69
CA PRO A 91 -11.80 10.20 5.94
C PRO A 91 -11.92 11.29 6.99
N ASN A 92 -12.99 11.22 7.78
CA ASN A 92 -13.13 12.06 8.96
C ASN A 92 -12.11 11.66 10.04
N ASN A 93 -11.51 12.63 10.71
CA ASN A 93 -10.47 12.42 11.72
C ASN A 93 -10.92 11.48 12.85
N LEU A 94 -12.13 11.66 13.39
CA LEU A 94 -12.62 10.82 14.48
C LEU A 94 -12.90 9.38 14.03
N LYS A 95 -13.49 9.21 12.84
CA LYS A 95 -13.73 7.87 12.27
C LYS A 95 -12.42 7.16 11.94
N SER A 96 -11.46 7.87 11.34
CA SER A 96 -10.10 7.39 11.10
C SER A 96 -9.40 6.98 12.40
N ASP A 97 -9.47 7.81 13.45
CA ASP A 97 -8.85 7.47 14.72
C ASP A 97 -9.49 6.22 15.33
N PHE A 98 -10.81 6.06 15.28
CA PHE A 98 -11.44 4.81 15.74
C PHE A 98 -10.99 3.59 14.93
N PHE A 99 -10.84 3.73 13.61
CA PHE A 99 -10.32 2.68 12.74
C PHE A 99 -8.88 2.27 13.13
N PHE A 100 -7.95 3.23 13.21
CA PHE A 100 -6.56 2.93 13.58
C PHE A 100 -6.43 2.53 15.05
N LYS A 101 -7.24 3.08 15.96
CA LYS A 101 -7.21 2.71 17.38
C LYS A 101 -7.61 1.26 17.57
N ARG A 102 -8.56 0.76 16.78
CA ARG A 102 -8.89 -0.66 16.76
C ARG A 102 -7.70 -1.51 16.32
N ILE A 103 -7.02 -1.15 15.23
CA ILE A 103 -5.81 -1.86 14.76
C ILE A 103 -4.76 -1.93 15.87
N ILE A 104 -4.56 -0.83 16.60
CA ILE A 104 -3.65 -0.73 17.76
C ILE A 104 -4.10 -1.64 18.90
N ASP A 105 -5.36 -1.55 19.33
CA ASP A 105 -5.88 -2.29 20.48
C ASP A 105 -5.98 -3.80 20.21
N GLU A 106 -6.23 -4.17 18.97
CA GLU A 106 -6.24 -5.57 18.53
C GLU A 106 -4.84 -6.13 18.26
N GLN A 107 -3.80 -5.28 18.29
CA GLN A 107 -2.41 -5.63 17.99
C GLN A 107 -2.25 -6.28 16.61
N THR A 108 -2.99 -5.78 15.61
CA THR A 108 -3.04 -6.40 14.28
C THR A 108 -1.66 -6.39 13.64
N VAL A 109 -0.99 -5.25 13.63
CA VAL A 109 0.34 -5.09 13.00
C VAL A 109 1.42 -5.86 13.77
N GLU A 110 1.40 -5.82 15.10
CA GLU A 110 2.35 -6.54 15.95
C GLU A 110 2.29 -8.06 15.72
N LYS A 111 1.09 -8.62 15.51
CA LYS A 111 0.91 -10.03 15.16
C LYS A 111 1.53 -10.34 13.79
N LEU A 112 1.28 -9.53 12.78
CA LEU A 112 1.84 -9.71 11.43
C LEU A 112 3.37 -9.64 11.44
N ILE A 113 3.94 -8.70 12.19
CA ILE A 113 5.40 -8.63 12.39
C ILE A 113 5.91 -9.90 13.05
N SER A 114 5.18 -10.46 14.03
CA SER A 114 5.64 -11.62 14.80
C SER A 114 5.59 -12.96 14.05
N GLU A 115 4.87 -13.03 12.93
CA GLU A 115 4.83 -14.21 12.08
C GLU A 115 6.22 -14.52 11.49
N PRO A 116 6.57 -15.80 11.30
CA PRO A 116 7.79 -16.16 10.60
C PRO A 116 7.70 -15.78 9.11
N ALA A 117 8.84 -15.47 8.50
CA ALA A 117 8.94 -15.36 7.04
C ALA A 117 8.49 -16.71 6.39
N PRO A 118 7.77 -16.67 5.25
CA PRO A 118 7.50 -15.49 4.43
C PRO A 118 6.28 -14.66 4.86
N ARG A 119 5.49 -15.09 5.87
CA ARG A 119 4.24 -14.39 6.27
C ARG A 119 4.50 -13.05 6.94
N GLY A 120 5.47 -13.01 7.86
CA GLY A 120 6.00 -11.78 8.44
C GLY A 120 7.31 -11.35 7.77
N PRO A 121 7.87 -10.18 8.15
CA PRO A 121 9.08 -9.64 7.54
C PRO A 121 10.34 -10.47 7.86
N LYS A 122 11.24 -10.56 6.89
CA LYS A 122 12.60 -11.12 7.07
C LYS A 122 13.43 -10.32 8.08
N PRO A 123 14.45 -10.94 8.70
CA PRO A 123 15.37 -10.23 9.60
C PRO A 123 15.99 -8.96 9.01
N GLU A 124 16.44 -9.02 7.76
CA GLU A 124 17.09 -7.91 7.04
C GLU A 124 16.16 -6.70 6.89
N ILE A 125 14.88 -6.94 6.63
CA ILE A 125 13.86 -5.89 6.57
C ILE A 125 13.67 -5.26 7.95
N ARG A 126 13.64 -6.07 9.02
CA ARG A 126 13.54 -5.53 10.39
C ARG A 126 14.75 -4.67 10.75
N GLU A 127 15.94 -5.05 10.29
CA GLU A 127 17.15 -4.24 10.44
C GLU A 127 17.02 -2.91 9.69
N ALA A 128 16.62 -2.93 8.41
CA ALA A 128 16.41 -1.71 7.62
C ALA A 128 15.34 -0.79 8.21
N VAL A 129 14.21 -1.32 8.66
CA VAL A 129 13.13 -0.52 9.27
C VAL A 129 13.57 0.10 10.59
N ARG A 130 14.32 -0.63 11.41
CA ARG A 130 14.90 -0.07 12.63
C ARG A 130 15.90 1.05 12.32
N GLY A 131 16.77 0.82 11.33
CA GLY A 131 17.66 1.85 10.81
C GLY A 131 16.90 3.10 10.40
N TYR A 132 15.85 2.95 9.56
CA TYR A 132 15.01 4.05 9.11
C TYR A 132 14.44 4.88 10.26
N VAL A 133 13.90 4.23 11.28
CA VAL A 133 13.36 4.88 12.48
C VAL A 133 14.46 5.62 13.23
N ASP A 134 15.61 4.99 13.44
CA ASP A 134 16.75 5.61 14.13
C ASP A 134 17.28 6.82 13.34
N GLY A 135 17.30 6.76 12.01
CA GLY A 135 17.74 7.85 11.12
C GLY A 135 16.78 9.03 11.12
N TYR A 136 15.47 8.76 11.01
CA TYR A 136 14.42 9.78 11.12
C TYR A 136 14.48 10.49 12.49
N ASN A 137 14.62 9.70 13.56
CA ASN A 137 14.73 10.22 14.92
C ASN A 137 16.02 11.00 15.16
N ARG A 138 17.13 10.60 14.52
CA ARG A 138 18.39 11.34 14.57
C ARG A 138 18.22 12.74 13.97
N TYR A 139 17.55 12.85 12.81
CA TYR A 139 17.27 14.16 12.21
C TYR A 139 16.49 15.07 13.16
N LEU A 140 15.43 14.56 13.80
CA LEU A 140 14.65 15.33 14.79
C LEU A 140 15.46 15.69 16.06
N ALA A 141 16.44 14.89 16.44
CA ALA A 141 17.32 15.20 17.56
C ALA A 141 18.32 16.32 17.23
N GLU A 142 18.83 16.35 15.99
CA GLU A 142 19.77 17.38 15.51
C GLU A 142 19.05 18.65 15.04
N THR A 143 17.80 18.54 14.60
CA THR A 143 16.93 19.63 14.16
C THR A 143 15.69 19.67 15.06
N PRO A 144 15.78 20.34 16.23
CA PRO A 144 14.64 20.54 17.12
C PRO A 144 13.42 21.09 16.37
N VAL A 145 12.22 20.75 16.85
CA VAL A 145 10.94 21.01 16.15
C VAL A 145 10.72 22.50 15.82
N ASP A 146 11.16 23.41 16.69
CA ASP A 146 11.12 24.86 16.51
C ASP A 146 12.11 25.38 15.45
N LYS A 147 13.11 24.57 15.10
CA LYS A 147 14.15 24.84 14.09
C LYS A 147 13.96 24.11 12.77
N ILE A 148 12.88 23.35 12.61
CA ILE A 148 12.58 22.67 11.34
C ILE A 148 12.47 23.73 10.21
N PRO A 149 13.23 23.58 9.11
CA PRO A 149 13.20 24.55 8.01
C PRO A 149 11.82 24.71 7.39
N ASP A 150 11.07 23.61 7.27
CA ASP A 150 9.75 23.61 6.65
C ASP A 150 8.69 24.30 7.54
N PRO A 151 8.14 25.45 7.11
CA PRO A 151 7.16 26.21 7.89
C PRO A 151 5.84 25.45 8.09
N ALA A 152 5.53 24.42 7.28
CA ALA A 152 4.29 23.67 7.39
C ALA A 152 4.13 22.95 8.74
N CYS A 153 5.24 22.60 9.41
CA CYS A 153 5.20 21.95 10.71
C CYS A 153 6.19 22.49 11.76
N ARG A 154 6.90 23.58 11.48
CA ARG A 154 7.81 24.20 12.44
C ARG A 154 7.07 24.53 13.74
N GLY A 155 7.63 24.10 14.86
CA GLY A 155 7.07 24.29 16.21
C GLY A 155 5.84 23.45 16.54
N GLN A 156 5.41 22.53 15.67
CA GLN A 156 4.19 21.76 15.87
C GLN A 156 4.40 20.52 16.76
N GLU A 157 3.59 20.37 17.80
CA GLU A 157 3.71 19.28 18.79
C GLU A 157 3.55 17.86 18.22
N TRP A 158 2.88 17.73 17.08
CA TRP A 158 2.67 16.44 16.43
C TRP A 158 3.90 15.94 15.67
N VAL A 159 4.92 16.79 15.48
CA VAL A 159 6.22 16.42 14.96
C VAL A 159 7.07 15.88 16.10
N LYS A 160 7.17 14.55 16.18
CA LYS A 160 7.87 13.86 17.27
C LYS A 160 8.59 12.62 16.78
N PRO A 161 9.59 12.11 17.53
CA PRO A 161 10.21 10.82 17.24
C PRO A 161 9.19 9.69 17.03
N ILE A 162 9.56 8.71 16.22
CA ILE A 162 8.76 7.53 15.91
C ILE A 162 9.29 6.26 16.56
N GLU A 163 8.39 5.32 16.81
CA GLU A 163 8.73 3.95 17.21
C GLU A 163 8.74 3.04 15.97
N GLU A 164 9.42 1.89 16.06
CA GLU A 164 9.45 0.89 14.98
C GLU A 164 8.03 0.49 14.52
N ILE A 165 7.09 0.40 15.47
CA ILE A 165 5.71 0.03 15.17
C ILE A 165 4.96 1.09 14.34
N ASP A 166 5.32 2.37 14.45
CA ASP A 166 4.68 3.44 13.67
C ASP A 166 5.01 3.29 12.18
N ALA A 167 6.26 2.95 11.85
CA ALA A 167 6.67 2.64 10.48
C ALA A 167 5.90 1.44 9.91
N TYR A 168 5.78 0.34 10.66
CA TYR A 168 4.98 -0.80 10.21
C TYR A 168 3.49 -0.51 10.08
N ARG A 169 2.92 0.37 10.92
CA ARG A 169 1.53 0.80 10.76
C ARG A 169 1.35 1.68 9.52
N ARG A 170 2.34 2.51 9.16
CA ARG A 170 2.38 3.18 7.86
C ARG A 170 2.42 2.18 6.70
N PHE A 171 3.24 1.15 6.79
CA PHE A 171 3.26 0.12 5.75
C PHE A 171 1.90 -0.58 5.64
N TYR A 172 1.29 -0.94 6.76
CA TYR A 172 -0.03 -1.56 6.79
C TYR A 172 -1.09 -0.63 6.16
N GLN A 173 -1.08 0.66 6.47
CA GLN A 173 -1.96 1.65 5.84
C GLN A 173 -1.81 1.64 4.30
N LEU A 174 -0.59 1.61 3.78
CA LEU A 174 -0.32 1.55 2.34
C LEU A 174 -0.77 0.22 1.69
N ALA A 175 -0.64 -0.91 2.38
CA ALA A 175 -1.17 -2.20 1.91
C ALA A 175 -2.71 -2.16 1.81
N LEU A 176 -3.35 -1.39 2.68
CA LEU A 176 -4.79 -1.24 2.71
C LEU A 176 -5.37 -0.29 1.64
N LEU A 177 -4.55 0.43 0.88
CA LEU A 177 -4.95 1.53 0.00
C LEU A 177 -6.20 1.22 -0.86
N ALA A 178 -6.14 0.15 -1.66
CA ALA A 178 -7.24 -0.33 -2.51
C ALA A 178 -7.99 -1.55 -1.92
N SER A 179 -7.96 -1.70 -0.59
CA SER A 179 -8.65 -2.76 0.16
C SER A 179 -9.36 -2.16 1.38
N GLY A 180 -9.06 -2.58 2.62
CA GLY A 180 -9.74 -2.06 3.82
C GLY A 180 -9.69 -0.53 3.98
N GLY A 181 -8.71 0.14 3.35
CA GLY A 181 -8.56 1.59 3.34
C GLY A 181 -9.71 2.32 2.64
N VAL A 182 -10.44 1.66 1.74
CA VAL A 182 -11.62 2.25 1.08
C VAL A 182 -12.87 2.27 1.98
N ALA A 183 -12.80 1.65 3.17
CA ALA A 183 -13.89 1.55 4.13
C ALA A 183 -13.56 2.18 5.50
N ILE A 184 -12.56 3.06 5.60
CA ILE A 184 -12.12 3.65 6.88
C ILE A 184 -13.30 4.31 7.63
N ASP A 185 -14.05 5.18 6.94
CA ASP A 185 -15.20 5.86 7.54
C ASP A 185 -16.30 4.86 7.91
N GLY A 186 -16.66 3.96 7.00
CA GLY A 186 -17.70 2.95 7.18
C GLY A 186 -17.41 1.98 8.33
N ILE A 187 -16.14 1.63 8.57
CA ILE A 187 -15.72 0.80 9.70
C ILE A 187 -15.64 1.64 10.98
N GLY A 188 -15.09 2.85 10.89
CA GLY A 188 -14.93 3.76 12.02
C GLY A 188 -16.26 4.23 12.62
N GLU A 189 -17.34 4.21 11.84
CA GLU A 189 -18.68 4.64 12.25
C GLU A 189 -19.69 3.51 12.51
N ALA A 190 -19.44 2.29 12.04
CA ALA A 190 -20.39 1.18 12.13
C ALA A 190 -20.85 0.94 13.58
N GLN A 191 -22.14 1.10 13.84
CA GLN A 191 -22.80 0.83 15.11
C GLN A 191 -24.08 0.01 14.90
N PRO A 192 -24.46 -0.85 15.86
CA PRO A 192 -25.74 -1.54 15.81
C PRO A 192 -26.89 -0.51 15.76
N PRO A 193 -28.00 -0.85 15.09
CA PRO A 193 -29.14 0.05 14.92
C PRO A 193 -29.72 0.47 16.26
N THR A 194 -30.24 1.69 16.29
CA THR A 194 -31.23 2.09 17.30
C THR A 194 -32.62 1.58 16.86
N PRO A 195 -33.59 1.41 17.79
CA PRO A 195 -34.91 0.85 17.49
C PRO A 195 -35.70 1.58 16.37
N ASP A 196 -35.31 2.81 16.03
CA ASP A 196 -36.02 3.66 15.06
C ASP A 196 -35.60 3.45 13.59
N ILE A 197 -34.63 2.57 13.30
CA ILE A 197 -34.18 2.32 11.93
C ILE A 197 -35.12 1.33 11.23
N ASN A 198 -35.95 1.83 10.30
CA ASN A 198 -36.75 1.00 9.41
C ASN A 198 -35.86 0.25 8.38
N PRO A 199 -35.81 -1.10 8.39
CA PRO A 199 -34.94 -1.86 7.49
C PRO A 199 -35.25 -1.68 6.00
N ALA A 200 -36.53 -1.53 5.63
CA ALA A 200 -36.93 -1.33 4.24
C ALA A 200 -36.46 0.04 3.73
N ALA A 201 -36.60 1.09 4.54
CA ALA A 201 -36.11 2.43 4.20
C ALA A 201 -34.57 2.47 4.09
N ALA A 202 -33.86 1.77 4.99
CA ALA A 202 -32.41 1.68 4.93
C ALA A 202 -31.92 0.98 3.64
N LYS A 203 -32.59 -0.11 3.24
CA LYS A 203 -32.30 -0.81 1.97
C LYS A 203 -32.61 0.05 0.75
N ALA A 204 -33.72 0.79 0.76
CA ALA A 204 -34.08 1.71 -0.31
C ALA A 204 -33.02 2.79 -0.51
N ARG A 205 -32.52 3.40 0.58
CA ARG A 205 -31.43 4.39 0.53
C ARG A 205 -30.13 3.82 -0.03
N ALA A 206 -29.80 2.57 0.28
CA ALA A 206 -28.61 1.92 -0.28
C ALA A 206 -28.73 1.70 -1.80
N LEU A 207 -29.92 1.33 -2.28
CA LEU A 207 -30.20 1.20 -3.71
C LEU A 207 -30.17 2.57 -4.42
N GLU A 208 -30.78 3.59 -3.82
CA GLU A 208 -30.73 4.97 -4.32
C GLU A 208 -29.29 5.48 -4.40
N ALA A 209 -28.46 5.22 -3.37
CA ALA A 209 -27.04 5.56 -3.39
C ALA A 209 -26.28 4.81 -4.50
N LEU A 210 -26.61 3.54 -4.74
CA LEU A 210 -26.03 2.75 -5.82
C LEU A 210 -26.42 3.32 -7.19
N GLU A 211 -27.69 3.62 -7.42
CA GLU A 211 -28.20 4.20 -8.66
C GLU A 211 -27.63 5.60 -8.95
N ALA A 212 -27.37 6.38 -7.90
CA ALA A 212 -26.73 7.69 -7.99
C ALA A 212 -25.21 7.62 -8.19
N THR A 213 -24.58 6.45 -8.02
CA THR A 213 -23.14 6.29 -8.17
C THR A 213 -22.77 6.11 -9.64
N ASP A 214 -21.89 6.97 -10.16
CA ASP A 214 -21.26 6.77 -11.47
C ASP A 214 -20.22 5.64 -11.39
N PRO A 215 -20.41 4.51 -12.09
CA PRO A 215 -19.46 3.40 -12.10
C PRO A 215 -18.04 3.78 -12.54
N LYS A 216 -17.91 4.69 -13.50
CA LYS A 216 -16.59 5.10 -14.00
C LYS A 216 -15.83 5.87 -12.93
N ARG A 217 -16.50 6.83 -12.30
CA ARG A 217 -15.95 7.58 -11.16
C ARG A 217 -15.65 6.66 -9.97
N PHE A 218 -16.50 5.67 -9.72
CA PHE A 218 -16.25 4.69 -8.67
C PHE A 218 -15.00 3.85 -8.95
N ASP A 219 -14.82 3.39 -10.19
CA ASP A 219 -13.63 2.66 -10.61
C ASP A 219 -12.38 3.55 -10.66
N GLU A 220 -12.49 4.83 -10.98
CA GLU A 220 -11.38 5.80 -10.86
C GLU A 220 -10.97 6.02 -9.40
N ILE A 221 -11.92 6.03 -8.46
CA ILE A 221 -11.61 6.17 -7.03
C ILE A 221 -11.06 4.85 -6.47
N LEU A 222 -11.68 3.70 -6.77
CA LEU A 222 -11.26 2.38 -6.28
C LEU A 222 -9.98 1.87 -6.93
N GLY A 223 -9.87 2.02 -8.25
CA GLY A 223 -8.66 1.77 -9.03
C GLY A 223 -7.58 2.79 -8.75
N GLY A 224 -7.83 3.72 -7.82
CA GLY A 224 -6.93 4.77 -7.44
C GLY A 224 -6.41 5.50 -8.67
N ILE A 225 -5.34 6.21 -8.46
CA ILE A 225 -4.80 7.09 -9.47
C ILE A 225 -4.26 6.24 -10.63
N GLY A 226 -4.44 6.72 -11.87
CA GLY A 226 -4.00 6.03 -13.08
C GLY A 226 -2.49 5.73 -13.08
N SER A 227 -2.00 4.98 -14.05
CA SER A 227 -0.56 4.75 -14.28
C SER A 227 -0.40 4.24 -15.69
N ASN A 228 0.76 4.48 -16.30
CA ASN A 228 1.20 3.73 -17.47
C ASN A 228 2.47 2.98 -17.14
N ALA A 229 2.60 1.77 -17.68
CA ALA A 229 3.89 1.11 -17.79
C ALA A 229 3.94 0.33 -19.09
N VAL A 230 5.09 0.32 -19.74
CA VAL A 230 5.39 -0.55 -20.88
C VAL A 230 6.79 -1.09 -20.74
N ALA A 231 6.94 -2.38 -21.00
CA ALA A 231 8.23 -3.06 -21.12
C ALA A 231 8.35 -3.58 -22.54
N PHE A 232 9.45 -3.25 -23.19
CA PHE A 232 9.82 -3.73 -24.52
C PHE A 232 10.92 -4.79 -24.38
N GLY A 233 10.74 -5.89 -25.11
CA GLY A 233 11.74 -6.93 -25.29
C GLY A 233 12.56 -6.70 -26.56
N LYS A 234 13.45 -7.67 -26.84
CA LYS A 234 14.46 -7.60 -27.90
C LYS A 234 13.92 -7.37 -29.32
N ASP A 235 12.67 -7.78 -29.59
CA ASP A 235 12.07 -7.63 -30.92
C ASP A 235 11.55 -6.20 -31.14
N ALA A 236 11.33 -5.45 -30.07
CA ALA A 236 10.80 -4.09 -30.12
C ALA A 236 11.83 -2.99 -29.78
N THR A 237 13.06 -3.34 -29.44
CA THR A 237 14.13 -2.36 -29.14
C THR A 237 15.23 -2.35 -30.19
N ASP A 238 15.89 -1.21 -30.35
CA ASP A 238 16.92 -1.00 -31.38
C ASP A 238 18.16 -1.87 -31.18
N ASN A 239 18.52 -2.10 -29.93
CA ASN A 239 19.74 -2.83 -29.54
C ASN A 239 19.47 -4.26 -29.04
N GLY A 240 18.22 -4.74 -29.11
CA GLY A 240 17.82 -6.07 -28.69
C GLY A 240 17.85 -6.30 -27.17
N ARG A 241 17.91 -5.24 -26.37
CA ARG A 241 17.91 -5.29 -24.90
C ARG A 241 16.57 -4.77 -24.34
N GLY A 242 16.29 -5.04 -23.07
CA GLY A 242 15.06 -4.56 -22.44
C GLY A 242 15.01 -3.04 -22.34
N LEU A 243 13.81 -2.48 -22.47
CA LEU A 243 13.54 -1.06 -22.25
C LEU A 243 12.22 -0.94 -21.49
N LEU A 244 12.21 -0.15 -20.42
CA LEU A 244 11.04 0.08 -19.57
C LEU A 244 10.67 1.55 -19.55
N LEU A 245 9.39 1.86 -19.70
CA LEU A 245 8.77 3.08 -19.19
C LEU A 245 7.93 2.75 -17.97
N GLY A 246 8.18 3.45 -16.86
CA GLY A 246 7.31 3.51 -15.70
C GLY A 246 6.78 4.92 -15.51
N ASN A 247 5.46 5.07 -15.45
CA ASN A 247 4.79 6.34 -15.26
C ASN A 247 3.56 6.18 -14.35
N PRO A 248 3.74 5.89 -13.05
CA PRO A 248 2.66 6.00 -12.09
C PRO A 248 2.05 7.40 -12.14
N HIS A 249 0.73 7.48 -12.32
CA HIS A 249 -0.01 8.69 -12.00
C HIS A 249 -0.34 8.60 -10.51
N PHE A 250 0.18 9.49 -9.69
CA PHE A 250 0.04 9.38 -8.23
C PHE A 250 0.04 10.79 -7.61
N PRO A 251 -0.31 10.98 -6.32
CA PRO A 251 -0.50 12.31 -5.75
C PRO A 251 0.77 13.15 -5.81
N TRP A 252 0.59 14.45 -6.05
CA TRP A 252 1.69 15.42 -5.97
C TRP A 252 1.91 15.97 -4.55
N ASP A 253 0.94 15.71 -3.67
CA ASP A 253 0.93 16.12 -2.27
C ASP A 253 0.68 14.95 -1.33
N GLY A 254 0.99 15.15 -0.05
CA GLY A 254 0.71 14.19 1.02
C GLY A 254 1.69 13.02 1.06
N THR A 255 1.39 12.05 1.90
CA THR A 255 2.29 10.93 2.21
C THR A 255 2.34 9.87 1.12
N GLU A 256 1.48 9.97 0.12
CA GLU A 256 1.46 9.07 -1.03
C GLU A 256 2.41 9.56 -2.13
N ARG A 257 3.19 10.63 -1.94
CA ARG A 257 4.27 11.01 -2.87
C ARG A 257 5.36 9.93 -2.93
N PHE A 258 6.06 9.89 -4.06
CA PHE A 258 7.31 9.18 -4.25
C PHE A 258 8.50 10.03 -3.79
N TYR A 259 9.50 9.36 -3.23
CA TYR A 259 10.82 9.88 -2.94
C TYR A 259 11.84 9.10 -3.76
N GLN A 260 12.61 9.78 -4.61
CA GLN A 260 13.61 9.13 -5.47
C GLN A 260 14.90 8.90 -4.67
N SER A 261 15.50 7.71 -4.78
CA SER A 261 16.76 7.39 -4.10
C SER A 261 17.49 6.20 -4.74
N GLN A 262 18.77 6.04 -4.43
CA GLN A 262 19.51 4.79 -4.64
C GLN A 262 19.92 4.19 -3.29
N LEU A 263 19.78 2.88 -3.17
CA LEU A 263 20.09 2.09 -1.98
C LEU A 263 21.16 1.04 -2.33
N THR A 264 22.34 1.15 -1.72
CA THR A 264 23.49 0.29 -2.03
C THR A 264 24.05 -0.38 -0.78
N VAL A 265 24.06 -1.71 -0.78
CA VAL A 265 24.84 -2.57 0.13
C VAL A 265 25.75 -3.44 -0.74
N PRO A 266 27.06 -3.14 -0.83
CA PRO A 266 27.96 -3.81 -1.76
C PRO A 266 27.91 -5.34 -1.68
N GLY A 267 27.79 -5.99 -2.85
CA GLY A 267 27.68 -7.44 -2.98
C GLY A 267 26.34 -8.03 -2.55
N LYS A 268 25.34 -7.21 -2.20
CA LYS A 268 24.01 -7.67 -1.78
C LYS A 268 22.85 -6.97 -2.50
N MET A 269 22.87 -5.64 -2.56
CA MET A 269 21.79 -4.83 -3.11
C MET A 269 22.36 -3.59 -3.75
N ASP A 270 21.90 -3.27 -4.95
CA ASP A 270 22.13 -1.98 -5.58
C ASP A 270 20.92 -1.65 -6.46
N VAL A 271 20.10 -0.72 -6.01
CA VAL A 271 18.78 -0.42 -6.59
C VAL A 271 18.52 1.07 -6.55
N ALA A 272 17.99 1.62 -7.63
CA ALA A 272 17.56 3.02 -7.70
C ALA A 272 16.10 3.11 -8.15
N GLY A 273 15.36 4.06 -7.61
CA GLY A 273 13.97 4.25 -7.97
C GLY A 273 13.19 5.14 -7.01
N GLY A 274 11.87 5.02 -7.08
CA GLY A 274 10.90 5.72 -6.24
C GLY A 274 10.31 4.84 -5.14
N SER A 275 10.18 5.42 -3.95
CA SER A 275 9.53 4.82 -2.78
C SER A 275 8.42 5.71 -2.27
N LEU A 276 7.28 5.14 -1.84
CA LEU A 276 6.25 5.94 -1.16
C LEU A 276 6.78 6.43 0.20
N PHE A 277 6.30 7.59 0.67
CA PHE A 277 6.83 8.18 1.90
C PHE A 277 6.72 7.23 3.10
N GLY A 278 7.82 7.15 3.83
CA GLY A 278 7.99 6.27 4.98
C GLY A 278 8.56 4.88 4.65
N VAL A 279 8.58 4.46 3.39
CA VAL A 279 9.02 3.12 2.97
C VAL A 279 10.50 3.10 2.60
N PRO A 280 11.38 2.36 3.32
CA PRO A 280 12.81 2.27 3.03
C PRO A 280 13.14 1.13 2.05
N ILE A 281 12.32 0.97 1.00
CA ILE A 281 12.43 -0.06 -0.04
C ILE A 281 11.97 0.57 -1.36
N VAL A 282 12.74 0.40 -2.44
CA VAL A 282 12.37 0.92 -3.77
C VAL A 282 11.18 0.12 -4.30
N LEU A 283 10.08 0.80 -4.61
CA LEU A 283 8.85 0.15 -5.07
C LEU A 283 8.76 0.09 -6.59
N ILE A 284 9.25 1.11 -7.27
CA ILE A 284 9.34 1.21 -8.74
C ILE A 284 10.75 1.68 -9.04
N GLY A 285 11.47 1.00 -9.93
CA GLY A 285 12.88 1.32 -10.13
C GLY A 285 13.60 0.35 -11.04
N HIS A 286 14.91 0.27 -10.84
CA HIS A 286 15.78 -0.64 -11.54
C HIS A 286 16.99 -1.05 -10.69
N THR A 287 17.48 -2.25 -10.97
CA THR A 287 18.81 -2.72 -10.59
C THR A 287 19.77 -2.52 -11.77
N GLN A 288 20.92 -3.18 -11.72
CA GLN A 288 21.87 -3.19 -12.82
C GLN A 288 21.31 -3.84 -14.09
N ASN A 289 20.47 -4.88 -13.95
CA ASN A 289 20.06 -5.74 -15.06
C ASN A 289 18.54 -5.85 -15.26
N MET A 290 17.73 -5.24 -14.39
CA MET A 290 16.28 -5.32 -14.49
C MET A 290 15.66 -3.98 -14.10
N ALA A 291 14.61 -3.57 -14.82
CA ALA A 291 13.79 -2.43 -14.48
C ALA A 291 12.34 -2.88 -14.37
N TRP A 292 11.60 -2.33 -13.41
CA TRP A 292 10.17 -2.61 -13.24
C TRP A 292 9.38 -1.38 -12.82
N SER A 293 8.08 -1.42 -13.12
CA SER A 293 7.10 -0.45 -12.65
C SER A 293 5.79 -1.15 -12.31
N HIS A 294 4.86 -0.35 -11.78
CA HIS A 294 3.57 -0.80 -11.31
C HIS A 294 2.46 0.11 -11.83
N THR A 295 1.31 -0.49 -12.10
CA THR A 295 0.06 0.22 -12.41
C THR A 295 -1.03 -0.32 -11.50
N VAL A 296 -2.01 0.49 -11.08
CA VAL A 296 -3.10 -0.05 -10.26
C VAL A 296 -3.86 -1.14 -11.02
N SER A 297 -4.11 -2.25 -10.34
CA SER A 297 -4.82 -3.42 -10.87
C SER A 297 -6.32 -3.28 -10.71
N THR A 298 -7.07 -3.81 -11.66
CA THR A 298 -8.54 -3.88 -11.60
C THR A 298 -9.07 -4.92 -10.61
N ALA A 299 -8.18 -5.69 -9.96
CA ALA A 299 -8.55 -6.78 -9.09
C ALA A 299 -9.10 -6.27 -7.77
N ARG A 300 -10.28 -6.74 -7.38
CA ARG A 300 -10.85 -6.44 -6.07
C ARG A 300 -10.05 -7.18 -5.00
N ARG A 301 -9.62 -6.44 -3.99
CA ARG A 301 -8.78 -6.96 -2.88
C ARG A 301 -9.61 -7.30 -1.63
N PHE A 302 -10.93 -7.14 -1.73
CA PHE A 302 -11.89 -7.30 -0.65
C PHE A 302 -13.25 -7.77 -1.18
N THR A 303 -14.10 -8.29 -0.29
CA THR A 303 -15.52 -8.59 -0.55
C THR A 303 -16.34 -8.27 0.72
N PRO A 304 -17.43 -7.50 0.62
CA PRO A 304 -18.41 -7.43 1.70
C PRO A 304 -19.19 -8.74 1.85
N TYR A 305 -19.61 -9.06 3.07
CA TYR A 305 -20.41 -10.23 3.42
C TYR A 305 -21.69 -9.80 4.12
N GLU A 306 -22.86 -10.11 3.56
CA GLU A 306 -24.15 -9.86 4.19
C GLU A 306 -24.38 -10.88 5.32
N LEU A 307 -24.51 -10.39 6.55
CA LEU A 307 -24.77 -11.18 7.75
C LEU A 307 -26.25 -11.18 8.05
N LYS A 308 -26.81 -12.37 8.32
CA LYS A 308 -28.19 -12.54 8.82
C LYS A 308 -28.17 -12.43 10.34
N LEU A 309 -28.71 -11.35 10.88
CA LEU A 309 -28.73 -11.10 12.32
C LEU A 309 -29.95 -11.74 12.99
N VAL A 310 -29.82 -11.99 14.30
CA VAL A 310 -30.92 -12.46 15.13
C VAL A 310 -31.78 -11.26 15.52
N PRO A 311 -33.11 -11.26 15.24
CA PRO A 311 -34.00 -10.20 15.67
C PRO A 311 -33.90 -9.94 17.18
N GLY A 312 -33.79 -8.68 17.58
CA GLY A 312 -33.57 -8.28 18.98
C GLY A 312 -32.15 -8.51 19.52
N SER A 313 -31.23 -9.06 18.72
CA SER A 313 -29.81 -9.18 19.05
C SER A 313 -28.94 -8.79 17.83
N PRO A 314 -28.83 -7.48 17.53
CA PRO A 314 -28.19 -7.00 16.30
C PRO A 314 -26.66 -7.18 16.27
N THR A 315 -26.08 -7.84 17.27
CA THR A 315 -24.67 -8.25 17.34
C THR A 315 -24.49 -9.77 17.30
N THR A 316 -25.58 -10.53 17.10
CA THR A 316 -25.55 -11.98 16.91
C THR A 316 -25.96 -12.29 15.48
N TYR A 317 -25.19 -13.14 14.79
CA TYR A 317 -25.44 -13.53 13.40
C TYR A 317 -25.46 -15.04 13.22
N LEU A 318 -26.13 -15.49 12.16
CA LEU A 318 -26.17 -16.89 11.76
C LEU A 318 -24.93 -17.24 10.91
N MET A 319 -24.30 -18.37 11.19
CA MET A 319 -23.21 -18.96 10.41
C MET A 319 -23.34 -20.48 10.39
N ASP A 320 -23.57 -21.07 9.22
CA ASP A 320 -23.78 -22.51 9.02
C ASP A 320 -24.83 -23.09 9.98
N GLY A 321 -25.95 -22.39 10.13
CA GLY A 321 -27.04 -22.77 11.05
C GLY A 321 -26.77 -22.52 12.53
N LYS A 322 -25.60 -21.97 12.90
CA LYS A 322 -25.22 -21.68 14.30
C LYS A 322 -25.22 -20.19 14.57
N LEU A 323 -25.69 -19.79 15.75
CA LEU A 323 -25.59 -18.41 16.21
C LEU A 323 -24.16 -18.11 16.66
N LYS A 324 -23.61 -16.99 16.19
CA LYS A 324 -22.30 -16.46 16.57
C LYS A 324 -22.43 -15.01 17.03
N GLU A 325 -21.79 -14.71 18.15
CA GLU A 325 -21.67 -13.33 18.63
C GLU A 325 -20.56 -12.61 17.84
N MET A 326 -20.81 -11.35 17.47
CA MET A 326 -19.76 -10.46 16.96
C MET A 326 -18.73 -10.16 18.05
N LYS A 327 -17.47 -10.01 17.65
CA LYS A 327 -16.43 -9.52 18.55
C LYS A 327 -16.50 -8.00 18.65
N GLY A 328 -16.97 -7.49 19.79
CA GLY A 328 -16.91 -6.07 20.13
C GLY A 328 -15.56 -5.66 20.72
N THR A 329 -14.95 -4.61 20.16
CA THR A 329 -13.72 -3.98 20.65
C THR A 329 -14.04 -2.53 21.01
N LYS A 330 -14.07 -2.23 22.32
CA LYS A 330 -14.20 -0.84 22.80
C LYS A 330 -12.90 -0.10 22.58
N VAL A 331 -12.94 0.94 21.76
CA VAL A 331 -11.84 1.85 21.46
C VAL A 331 -12.09 3.22 22.08
N THR A 332 -11.03 3.87 22.55
CA THR A 332 -11.07 5.20 23.15
C THR A 332 -9.96 6.06 22.54
N VAL A 333 -10.31 7.25 22.07
CA VAL A 333 -9.39 8.22 21.44
C VAL A 333 -9.51 9.58 22.12
N MET A 334 -8.47 10.40 22.03
CA MET A 334 -8.51 11.79 22.50
C MET A 334 -8.95 12.69 21.35
N ALA A 335 -9.96 13.52 21.58
CA ALA A 335 -10.44 14.51 20.62
C ALA A 335 -10.29 15.93 21.17
N LYS A 336 -9.87 16.87 20.33
CA LYS A 336 -9.80 18.29 20.65
C LYS A 336 -11.19 18.91 20.57
N ARG A 337 -11.63 19.53 21.67
CA ARG A 337 -12.85 20.32 21.76
C ARG A 337 -12.66 21.70 21.11
N ALA A 338 -13.78 22.39 20.89
CA ALA A 338 -13.78 23.77 20.41
C ALA A 338 -13.02 24.75 21.34
N ASP A 339 -12.98 24.49 22.65
CA ASP A 339 -12.22 25.28 23.63
C ASP A 339 -10.73 24.90 23.72
N GLY A 340 -10.24 24.05 22.79
CA GLY A 340 -8.87 23.59 22.72
C GLY A 340 -8.49 22.49 23.71
N LYS A 341 -9.37 22.14 24.66
CA LYS A 341 -9.11 21.04 25.61
C LYS A 341 -9.32 19.68 24.96
N LEU A 342 -8.65 18.66 25.49
CA LEU A 342 -8.83 17.28 25.05
C LEU A 342 -9.91 16.58 25.87
N GLU A 343 -10.70 15.74 25.22
CA GLU A 343 -11.67 14.85 25.85
C GLU A 343 -11.57 13.42 25.29
N GLU A 344 -11.98 12.45 26.09
CA GLU A 344 -12.08 11.06 25.63
C GLU A 344 -13.38 10.85 24.84
N ARG A 345 -13.25 10.25 23.65
CA ARG A 345 -14.36 9.74 22.86
C ARG A 345 -14.22 8.23 22.74
N SER A 346 -15.28 7.48 23.06
CA SER A 346 -15.26 6.02 23.04
C SER A 346 -16.34 5.46 22.12
N ARG A 347 -16.04 4.35 21.46
CA ARG A 347 -16.97 3.60 20.60
C ARG A 347 -16.65 2.10 20.68
N THR A 348 -17.67 1.25 20.62
CA THR A 348 -17.45 -0.20 20.45
C THR A 348 -17.56 -0.52 18.97
N LEU A 349 -16.47 -0.98 18.35
CA LEU A 349 -16.46 -1.44 16.97
C LEU A 349 -16.60 -2.97 16.93
N TYR A 350 -17.28 -3.49 15.93
CA TYR A 350 -17.62 -4.91 15.85
C TYR A 350 -16.93 -5.63 14.70
N SER A 351 -16.81 -6.94 14.83
CA SER A 351 -16.28 -7.83 13.80
C SER A 351 -17.06 -9.12 13.76
N ALA A 352 -17.34 -9.62 12.57
CA ALA A 352 -17.71 -11.02 12.36
C ALA A 352 -16.45 -11.85 12.09
N GLU A 353 -16.63 -13.13 11.75
CA GLU A 353 -15.53 -14.01 11.39
C GLU A 353 -14.79 -13.54 10.12
N GLN A 354 -15.53 -12.95 9.17
CA GLN A 354 -14.99 -12.46 7.90
C GLN A 354 -14.14 -11.19 8.05
N GLY A 355 -14.47 -10.34 9.03
CA GLY A 355 -13.73 -9.09 9.26
C GLY A 355 -14.53 -7.99 9.97
N PRO A 356 -14.07 -6.73 9.94
CA PRO A 356 -14.75 -5.60 10.56
C PRO A 356 -16.14 -5.37 9.95
N ILE A 357 -17.10 -4.95 10.79
CA ILE A 357 -18.39 -4.46 10.30
C ILE A 357 -18.19 -3.09 9.61
N LEU A 358 -18.84 -2.88 8.48
CA LEU A 358 -18.80 -1.62 7.72
C LEU A 358 -20.21 -1.16 7.31
N THR A 359 -20.36 0.16 7.17
CA THR A 359 -21.62 0.77 6.69
C THR A 359 -21.51 1.46 5.33
N SER A 360 -20.30 1.81 4.92
CA SER A 360 -20.03 2.53 3.68
C SER A 360 -18.71 2.11 3.05
N LEU A 361 -18.57 2.41 1.76
CA LEU A 361 -17.38 2.20 0.95
C LEU A 361 -17.15 3.45 0.12
N LEU A 362 -15.95 4.02 0.17
CA LEU A 362 -15.63 5.31 -0.47
C LEU A 362 -16.61 6.44 -0.10
N GLY A 363 -17.18 6.38 1.12
CA GLY A 363 -18.21 7.30 1.59
C GLY A 363 -19.62 7.02 1.06
N ILE A 364 -19.80 6.02 0.19
CA ILE A 364 -21.10 5.63 -0.35
C ILE A 364 -21.77 4.67 0.64
N PRO A 365 -22.97 4.99 1.17
CA PRO A 365 -23.63 4.23 2.24
C PRO A 365 -24.35 2.98 1.71
N LEU A 366 -23.60 2.02 1.16
CA LEU A 366 -24.15 0.82 0.53
C LEU A 366 -24.57 -0.29 1.52
N PHE A 367 -24.10 -0.24 2.77
CA PHE A 367 -24.12 -1.38 3.68
C PHE A 367 -24.87 -1.09 4.99
N PRO A 368 -26.19 -0.90 4.97
CA PRO A 368 -26.93 -0.53 6.18
C PRO A 368 -26.84 -1.60 7.27
N TRP A 369 -26.61 -1.18 8.52
CA TRP A 369 -26.79 -2.03 9.69
C TRP A 369 -28.20 -1.85 10.24
N THR A 370 -29.02 -2.90 10.08
CA THR A 370 -30.42 -2.97 10.52
C THR A 370 -30.58 -4.02 11.62
N GLU A 371 -31.79 -4.22 12.16
CA GLU A 371 -32.01 -5.24 13.18
C GLU A 371 -31.76 -6.67 12.68
N ASN A 372 -31.87 -6.90 11.37
CA ASN A 372 -31.82 -8.23 10.75
C ASN A 372 -30.62 -8.42 9.82
N THR A 373 -29.88 -7.35 9.51
CA THR A 373 -28.77 -7.39 8.53
C THR A 373 -27.64 -6.47 8.93
N ALA A 374 -26.40 -6.96 8.82
CA ALA A 374 -25.17 -6.16 8.85
C ALA A 374 -24.23 -6.65 7.75
N TYR A 375 -23.13 -5.94 7.54
CA TYR A 375 -22.12 -6.34 6.55
C TYR A 375 -20.74 -6.40 7.18
N ALA A 376 -19.97 -7.45 6.90
CA ALA A 376 -18.57 -7.57 7.30
C ALA A 376 -17.65 -7.46 6.08
N LEU A 377 -16.51 -6.80 6.21
CA LEU A 377 -15.53 -6.67 5.13
C LEU A 377 -14.49 -7.79 5.22
N GLY A 378 -14.50 -8.72 4.27
CA GLY A 378 -13.35 -9.61 4.06
C GLY A 378 -12.28 -8.88 3.25
N ASP A 379 -11.02 -8.96 3.67
CA ASP A 379 -9.91 -8.22 3.09
C ASP A 379 -8.66 -9.12 2.97
N ALA A 380 -8.18 -9.32 1.74
CA ALA A 380 -6.99 -10.15 1.48
C ALA A 380 -5.69 -9.51 1.96
N ASN A 381 -5.64 -8.18 2.06
CA ASN A 381 -4.47 -7.43 2.51
C ASN A 381 -4.41 -7.23 4.03
N ALA A 382 -5.52 -7.39 4.75
CA ALA A 382 -5.54 -7.29 6.21
C ALA A 382 -4.60 -8.28 6.92
N THR A 383 -4.13 -9.32 6.21
CA THR A 383 -3.14 -10.29 6.71
C THR A 383 -1.88 -10.41 5.84
N ASN A 384 -1.68 -9.46 4.92
CA ASN A 384 -0.58 -9.50 3.96
C ASN A 384 0.59 -8.62 4.42
N PHE A 385 1.58 -9.19 5.13
CA PHE A 385 2.90 -8.58 5.34
C PHE A 385 3.99 -9.19 4.45
N ARG A 386 3.59 -10.09 3.54
CA ARG A 386 4.47 -10.75 2.58
C ARG A 386 5.01 -9.77 1.54
N TYR A 387 4.27 -8.70 1.23
CA TYR A 387 4.70 -7.65 0.30
C TYR A 387 6.03 -7.01 0.70
N LEU A 388 6.34 -6.90 1.99
CA LEU A 388 7.63 -6.38 2.44
C LEU A 388 8.78 -7.28 1.96
N ASN A 389 8.61 -8.59 2.05
CA ASN A 389 9.58 -9.57 1.55
C ASN A 389 9.64 -9.59 0.02
N HIS A 390 8.49 -9.41 -0.64
CA HIS A 390 8.40 -9.30 -2.09
C HIS A 390 9.23 -8.12 -2.61
N PHE A 391 8.92 -6.88 -2.18
CA PHE A 391 9.63 -5.71 -2.68
C PHE A 391 11.12 -5.72 -2.31
N PHE A 392 11.45 -6.18 -1.10
CA PHE A 392 12.84 -6.31 -0.68
C PHE A 392 13.63 -7.28 -1.57
N ASP A 393 13.05 -8.42 -1.93
CA ASP A 393 13.73 -9.37 -2.82
C ASP A 393 13.77 -8.87 -4.27
N THR A 394 12.74 -8.15 -4.74
CA THR A 394 12.74 -7.50 -6.05
C THR A 394 13.89 -6.50 -6.19
N ASN A 395 14.23 -5.77 -5.12
CA ASN A 395 15.37 -4.85 -5.08
C ASN A 395 16.74 -5.53 -5.24
N MET A 396 16.81 -6.86 -5.20
CA MET A 396 18.02 -7.64 -5.45
C MET A 396 17.98 -8.39 -6.78
N ALA A 397 16.81 -8.52 -7.41
CA ALA A 397 16.61 -9.29 -8.62
C ALA A 397 17.31 -8.67 -9.84
N GLN A 398 17.79 -9.53 -10.73
CA GLN A 398 18.58 -9.20 -11.91
C GLN A 398 17.93 -9.63 -13.23
N SER A 399 16.78 -10.30 -13.19
CA SER A 399 16.05 -10.72 -14.40
C SER A 399 14.55 -10.82 -14.15
N VAL A 400 13.75 -10.76 -15.22
CA VAL A 400 12.29 -10.91 -15.11
C VAL A 400 11.88 -12.32 -14.65
N ASP A 401 12.70 -13.34 -14.91
CA ASP A 401 12.47 -14.71 -14.42
C ASP A 401 12.61 -14.78 -12.87
N GLU A 402 13.61 -14.07 -12.31
CA GLU A 402 13.75 -13.95 -10.85
C GLU A 402 12.57 -13.19 -10.23
N LEU A 403 12.08 -12.14 -10.91
CA LEU A 403 10.90 -11.38 -10.48
C LEU A 403 9.63 -12.23 -10.45
N ASP A 404 9.33 -13.00 -11.51
CA ASP A 404 8.20 -13.95 -11.53
C ASP A 404 8.32 -14.97 -10.37
N ALA A 405 9.52 -15.50 -10.12
CA ALA A 405 9.76 -16.41 -9.01
C ALA A 405 9.48 -15.76 -7.64
N ILE A 406 9.85 -14.48 -7.46
CA ILE A 406 9.57 -13.70 -6.24
C ILE A 406 8.06 -13.45 -6.09
N GLU A 407 7.36 -13.08 -7.15
CA GLU A 407 5.90 -12.88 -7.15
C GLU A 407 5.16 -14.15 -6.75
N ARG A 408 5.50 -15.29 -7.36
CA ARG A 408 4.90 -16.59 -7.04
C ARG A 408 5.24 -17.06 -5.63
N LYS A 409 6.45 -16.80 -5.15
CA LYS A 409 6.92 -17.19 -3.81
C LYS A 409 6.19 -16.45 -2.70
N TYR A 410 5.91 -15.16 -2.88
CA TYR A 410 5.34 -14.34 -1.82
C TYR A 410 3.85 -14.06 -1.97
N GLN A 411 3.34 -13.97 -3.21
CA GLN A 411 2.03 -13.38 -3.51
C GLN A 411 1.80 -12.11 -2.69
N GLY A 412 2.82 -11.25 -2.73
CA GLY A 412 2.96 -10.12 -1.84
C GLY A 412 2.24 -8.90 -2.37
N ILE A 413 2.22 -8.67 -3.69
CA ILE A 413 1.68 -7.44 -4.28
C ILE A 413 0.24 -7.18 -3.80
N PRO A 414 0.00 -6.02 -3.16
CA PRO A 414 -1.28 -5.78 -2.50
C PRO A 414 -2.38 -5.27 -3.45
N TRP A 415 -2.05 -4.50 -4.49
CA TRP A 415 -3.07 -3.84 -5.34
C TRP A 415 -2.62 -3.37 -6.73
N VAL A 416 -1.42 -3.74 -7.20
CA VAL A 416 -0.88 -3.30 -8.50
C VAL A 416 -0.61 -4.46 -9.46
N ASN A 417 -0.57 -4.18 -10.75
CA ASN A 417 0.13 -4.99 -11.73
C ASN A 417 1.65 -4.73 -11.65
N THR A 418 2.44 -5.65 -12.18
CA THR A 418 3.89 -5.51 -12.37
C THR A 418 4.22 -5.55 -13.86
N ILE A 419 5.07 -4.64 -14.30
CA ILE A 419 5.58 -4.56 -15.68
C ILE A 419 7.10 -4.42 -15.58
N ALA A 420 7.85 -5.29 -16.25
CA ALA A 420 9.30 -5.32 -16.14
C ALA A 420 10.00 -5.67 -17.46
N ALA A 421 11.22 -5.17 -17.62
CA ALA A 421 12.14 -5.56 -18.68
C ALA A 421 13.53 -5.83 -18.10
N ASP A 422 14.30 -6.73 -18.71
CA ASP A 422 15.67 -7.01 -18.29
C ASP A 422 16.71 -6.84 -19.40
N SER A 423 17.98 -6.83 -19.00
CA SER A 423 19.12 -6.71 -19.92
C SER A 423 19.25 -7.89 -20.88
N GLY A 424 18.51 -8.98 -20.66
CA GLY A 424 18.36 -10.10 -21.60
C GLY A 424 17.42 -9.82 -22.77
N GLY A 425 16.66 -8.71 -22.72
CA GLY A 425 15.67 -8.39 -23.75
C GLY A 425 14.34 -9.11 -23.58
N LYS A 426 13.99 -9.51 -22.35
CA LYS A 426 12.67 -10.06 -22.04
C LYS A 426 11.76 -8.98 -21.42
N ALA A 427 10.50 -8.95 -21.86
CA ALA A 427 9.44 -8.16 -21.25
C ALA A 427 8.48 -9.05 -20.45
N TYR A 428 7.99 -8.57 -19.32
CA TYR A 428 7.18 -9.32 -18.37
C TYR A 428 6.03 -8.50 -17.79
N TYR A 429 4.84 -9.10 -17.74
CA TYR A 429 3.65 -8.57 -17.08
C TYR A 429 3.09 -9.58 -16.09
N ALA A 430 2.57 -9.11 -14.96
CA ALA A 430 1.77 -9.90 -14.04
C ALA A 430 0.78 -9.10 -13.20
N ASP A 431 -0.32 -9.75 -12.80
CA ASP A 431 -1.20 -9.34 -11.69
C ASP A 431 -1.21 -10.43 -10.62
N ILE A 432 -0.02 -10.87 -10.21
CA ILE A 432 0.17 -11.90 -9.17
C ILE A 432 0.28 -11.20 -7.81
N GLY A 433 -0.72 -11.36 -6.96
CA GLY A 433 -0.75 -10.68 -5.65
C GLY A 433 -1.69 -11.31 -4.63
N ALA A 434 -2.08 -10.53 -3.63
CA ALA A 434 -3.13 -10.91 -2.69
C ALA A 434 -4.51 -10.58 -3.29
N VAL A 435 -5.14 -11.56 -3.95
CA VAL A 435 -6.52 -11.45 -4.47
C VAL A 435 -7.38 -12.48 -3.73
N PRO A 436 -8.55 -12.11 -3.19
CA PRO A 436 -9.48 -13.06 -2.57
C PRO A 436 -9.74 -14.30 -3.43
N ASN A 437 -9.77 -15.48 -2.81
CA ASN A 437 -10.18 -16.71 -3.48
C ASN A 437 -11.71 -16.79 -3.65
N VAL A 438 -12.20 -15.94 -4.55
CA VAL A 438 -13.61 -15.80 -4.94
C VAL A 438 -13.67 -15.83 -6.45
N ASP A 439 -13.74 -17.04 -7.00
CA ASP A 439 -13.87 -17.26 -8.43
C ASP A 439 -15.33 -17.16 -8.92
N ASN A 440 -15.52 -17.30 -10.22
CA ASN A 440 -16.81 -17.07 -10.86
C ASN A 440 -17.90 -18.02 -10.34
N ASP A 441 -17.56 -19.28 -10.04
CA ASP A 441 -18.49 -20.26 -9.48
C ASP A 441 -18.93 -19.85 -8.07
N LYS A 442 -17.98 -19.39 -7.23
CA LYS A 442 -18.32 -18.88 -5.91
C LYS A 442 -19.16 -17.61 -5.98
N ILE A 443 -18.89 -16.70 -6.90
CA ILE A 443 -19.73 -15.50 -7.12
C ILE A 443 -21.15 -15.93 -7.46
N ALA A 444 -21.33 -16.85 -8.41
CA ALA A 444 -22.64 -17.34 -8.83
C ALA A 444 -23.43 -18.00 -7.69
N ASP A 445 -22.79 -18.83 -6.86
CA ASP A 445 -23.44 -19.55 -5.76
C ASP A 445 -23.68 -18.69 -4.51
N CYS A 446 -22.82 -17.69 -4.25
CA CYS A 446 -22.81 -16.97 -2.98
C CYS A 446 -23.29 -15.52 -3.04
N SER A 447 -23.49 -14.92 -4.22
CA SER A 447 -23.97 -13.54 -4.30
C SER A 447 -25.38 -13.37 -3.74
N VAL A 448 -25.54 -12.41 -2.83
CA VAL A 448 -26.85 -11.96 -2.35
C VAL A 448 -27.51 -10.98 -3.33
N ALA A 449 -28.75 -10.56 -3.07
CA ALA A 449 -29.47 -9.66 -3.98
C ALA A 449 -28.74 -8.32 -4.19
N LEU A 450 -28.26 -7.70 -3.10
CA LEU A 450 -27.43 -6.50 -3.20
C LEU A 450 -26.11 -6.78 -3.92
N GLY A 451 -25.54 -7.98 -3.72
CA GLY A 451 -24.32 -8.43 -4.39
C GLY A 451 -24.47 -8.48 -5.90
N ARG A 452 -25.58 -9.03 -6.42
CA ARG A 452 -25.82 -9.03 -7.87
C ARG A 452 -25.94 -7.62 -8.45
N ALA A 453 -26.62 -6.71 -7.75
CA ALA A 453 -26.78 -5.33 -8.19
C ALA A 453 -25.43 -4.57 -8.18
N THR A 454 -24.70 -4.65 -7.07
CA THR A 454 -23.39 -3.99 -6.91
C THR A 454 -22.31 -4.61 -7.79
N ASP A 455 -22.37 -5.90 -8.09
CA ASP A 455 -21.43 -6.56 -8.98
C ASP A 455 -21.63 -6.15 -10.46
N ALA A 456 -22.88 -6.01 -10.88
CA ALA A 456 -23.24 -5.52 -12.21
C ALA A 456 -22.88 -4.04 -12.40
N ALA A 457 -23.14 -3.21 -11.39
CA ALA A 457 -22.92 -1.77 -11.48
C ALA A 457 -21.47 -1.36 -11.19
N LEU A 458 -20.84 -1.97 -10.18
CA LEU A 458 -19.58 -1.47 -9.58
C LEU A 458 -18.50 -2.56 -9.46
N ARG A 459 -18.73 -3.79 -9.94
CA ARG A 459 -17.83 -4.94 -9.74
C ARG A 459 -17.46 -5.15 -8.26
N VAL A 460 -18.40 -4.92 -7.35
CA VAL A 460 -18.25 -5.22 -5.92
C VAL A 460 -19.08 -6.46 -5.59
N GLN A 461 -18.41 -7.56 -5.27
CA GLN A 461 -19.08 -8.82 -4.96
C GLN A 461 -19.49 -8.85 -3.48
N VAL A 462 -20.79 -8.76 -3.20
CA VAL A 462 -21.34 -8.99 -1.84
C VAL A 462 -21.82 -10.43 -1.71
N LEU A 463 -21.24 -11.17 -0.77
CA LEU A 463 -21.45 -12.61 -0.59
C LEU A 463 -22.33 -12.91 0.64
N ASP A 464 -22.97 -14.09 0.68
CA ASP A 464 -23.75 -14.56 1.84
C ASP A 464 -22.80 -14.92 3.00
N GLY A 465 -22.76 -14.06 4.01
CA GLY A 465 -21.94 -14.23 5.22
C GLY A 465 -22.50 -15.23 6.23
N SER A 466 -23.66 -15.84 5.98
CA SER A 466 -24.23 -16.90 6.81
C SER A 466 -23.78 -18.31 6.42
N ARG A 467 -23.01 -18.44 5.32
CA ARG A 467 -22.50 -19.71 4.80
C ARG A 467 -20.98 -19.70 4.83
N GLY A 468 -20.36 -20.62 5.57
CA GLY A 468 -18.90 -20.78 5.62
C GLY A 468 -18.27 -21.12 4.28
N ALA A 469 -19.00 -21.85 3.42
CA ALA A 469 -18.59 -22.15 2.06
C ALA A 469 -18.41 -20.90 1.17
N CYS A 470 -19.08 -19.78 1.52
CA CYS A 470 -19.00 -18.52 0.79
C CYS A 470 -17.83 -17.64 1.21
N GLY A 471 -17.15 -17.97 2.32
CA GLY A 471 -15.92 -17.29 2.70
C GLY A 471 -14.77 -17.52 1.70
N TYR A 472 -13.64 -16.87 1.93
CA TYR A 472 -12.44 -17.05 1.11
C TYR A 472 -11.86 -18.48 1.11
N GLY A 473 -12.36 -19.38 1.94
CA GLY A 473 -11.84 -20.74 2.08
C GLY A 473 -10.72 -20.83 3.12
N SER A 474 -10.17 -22.03 3.28
CA SER A 474 -9.12 -22.33 4.28
C SER A 474 -7.76 -22.54 3.61
N ALA A 475 -6.73 -22.90 4.38
CA ALA A 475 -5.37 -23.19 3.91
C ALA A 475 -5.25 -24.42 2.96
N GLU A 476 -6.37 -24.96 2.49
CA GLU A 476 -6.48 -26.15 1.63
C GLU A 476 -6.46 -25.82 0.13
N ASP A 477 -6.42 -24.54 -0.23
CA ASP A 477 -6.21 -24.06 -1.60
C ASP A 477 -4.79 -24.42 -2.08
N LYS A 478 -4.66 -25.58 -2.72
CA LYS A 478 -3.38 -26.08 -3.24
C LYS A 478 -2.73 -25.02 -4.15
N GLY A 479 -1.57 -24.52 -3.73
CA GLY A 479 -0.73 -23.61 -4.52
C GLY A 479 -0.77 -22.14 -4.10
N ALA A 480 -1.67 -21.72 -3.20
CA ALA A 480 -1.64 -20.38 -2.63
C ALA A 480 -0.61 -20.27 -1.48
N VAL A 481 0.08 -19.12 -1.40
CA VAL A 481 1.10 -18.84 -0.37
C VAL A 481 0.47 -18.54 0.99
N ALA A 482 -0.76 -18.02 1.00
CA ALA A 482 -1.53 -17.73 2.20
C ALA A 482 -2.98 -18.25 2.05
N PRO A 483 -3.68 -18.54 3.16
CA PRO A 483 -5.07 -18.95 3.10
C PRO A 483 -5.97 -17.85 2.52
N GLY A 484 -7.00 -18.25 1.76
CA GLY A 484 -8.05 -17.34 1.32
C GLY A 484 -7.70 -16.42 0.15
N ILE A 485 -6.59 -16.68 -0.56
CA ILE A 485 -6.23 -15.97 -1.79
C ILE A 485 -6.12 -16.93 -2.97
N LEU A 486 -6.36 -16.43 -4.18
CA LEU A 486 -6.19 -17.21 -5.41
C LEU A 486 -4.74 -17.72 -5.50
N PRO A 487 -4.49 -18.93 -6.00
CA PRO A 487 -3.13 -19.41 -6.27
C PRO A 487 -2.51 -18.67 -7.47
N PRO A 488 -1.17 -18.52 -7.54
CA PRO A 488 -0.51 -17.81 -8.65
C PRO A 488 -0.82 -18.40 -10.03
N SER A 489 -1.09 -19.70 -10.12
CA SER A 489 -1.43 -20.37 -11.39
C SER A 489 -2.81 -20.00 -11.94
N ARG A 490 -3.63 -19.29 -11.15
CA ARG A 490 -4.95 -18.75 -11.56
C ARG A 490 -4.93 -17.22 -11.68
N MET A 491 -3.75 -16.62 -11.76
CA MET A 491 -3.54 -15.18 -11.92
C MET A 491 -2.82 -14.91 -13.23
N PRO A 492 -3.12 -13.80 -13.92
CA PRO A 492 -2.57 -13.51 -15.22
C PRO A 492 -1.10 -13.09 -15.12
N SER A 493 -0.25 -13.71 -15.94
CA SER A 493 1.10 -13.24 -16.23
C SER A 493 1.52 -13.63 -17.64
N GLN A 494 2.47 -12.90 -18.21
CA GLN A 494 2.94 -13.11 -19.58
C GLN A 494 4.38 -12.64 -19.75
N PHE A 495 5.19 -13.46 -20.44
CA PHE A 495 6.49 -13.07 -20.97
C PHE A 495 6.37 -12.81 -22.47
N ARG A 496 7.08 -11.80 -22.97
CA ARG A 496 7.08 -11.39 -24.37
C ARG A 496 8.47 -10.95 -24.82
N ASP A 497 8.78 -11.23 -26.09
CA ASP A 497 9.97 -10.72 -26.76
C ASP A 497 9.71 -9.38 -27.48
N ASP A 498 8.43 -9.05 -27.75
CA ASP A 498 8.01 -7.76 -28.31
C ASP A 498 7.72 -6.73 -27.20
N TYR A 499 6.52 -6.73 -26.60
CA TYR A 499 6.20 -5.81 -25.52
C TYR A 499 5.07 -6.33 -24.63
N VAL A 500 4.99 -5.75 -23.43
CA VAL A 500 3.81 -5.78 -22.56
C VAL A 500 3.51 -4.37 -22.08
N HIS A 501 2.23 -4.02 -21.98
CA HIS A 501 1.77 -2.68 -21.62
C HIS A 501 0.63 -2.76 -20.61
N ASN A 502 0.54 -1.80 -19.70
CA ASN A 502 -0.68 -1.61 -18.92
C ASN A 502 -0.95 -0.13 -18.64
N ALA A 503 -2.24 0.23 -18.67
CA ALA A 503 -2.74 1.58 -18.39
C ALA A 503 -4.01 1.55 -17.51
N ASN A 504 -4.04 0.66 -16.51
CA ASN A 504 -5.09 0.42 -15.51
C ASN A 504 -6.37 -0.26 -16.00
N ASP A 505 -6.52 -0.51 -17.30
CA ASP A 505 -7.43 -1.56 -17.75
C ASP A 505 -6.94 -2.94 -17.27
N SER A 506 -7.84 -3.91 -17.27
CA SER A 506 -7.51 -5.29 -16.86
C SER A 506 -6.39 -5.90 -17.72
N TYR A 507 -5.84 -7.01 -17.23
CA TYR A 507 -4.83 -7.86 -17.87
C TYR A 507 -5.11 -8.24 -19.35
N TRP A 508 -6.37 -8.16 -19.79
CA TRP A 508 -6.81 -8.69 -21.08
C TRP A 508 -5.97 -8.22 -22.28
N LEU A 509 -5.72 -6.91 -22.37
CA LEU A 509 -4.99 -6.30 -23.50
C LEU A 509 -3.61 -5.77 -23.11
N THR A 510 -2.92 -6.52 -22.26
CA THR A 510 -1.50 -6.28 -22.02
C THR A 510 -0.68 -6.30 -23.32
N ASN A 511 -1.03 -7.22 -24.23
CA ASN A 511 -0.57 -7.23 -25.61
C ASN A 511 -1.73 -7.75 -26.50
N PRO A 512 -2.30 -6.92 -27.40
CA PRO A 512 -3.42 -7.34 -28.26
C PRO A 512 -3.14 -8.50 -29.21
N LYS A 513 -1.86 -8.78 -29.51
CA LYS A 513 -1.46 -9.95 -30.34
C LYS A 513 -1.47 -11.26 -29.55
N ALA A 514 -1.56 -11.19 -28.22
CA ALA A 514 -1.67 -12.35 -27.34
C ALA A 514 -2.52 -12.00 -26.09
N PRO A 515 -3.84 -11.76 -26.24
CA PRO A 515 -4.70 -11.40 -25.13
C PRO A 515 -4.73 -12.46 -24.03
N LEU A 516 -4.82 -12.02 -22.77
CA LEU A 516 -4.96 -12.90 -21.61
C LEU A 516 -6.45 -13.07 -21.27
N GLU A 517 -6.97 -14.30 -21.37
CA GLU A 517 -8.38 -14.63 -21.12
C GLU A 517 -8.55 -15.86 -20.22
N GLY A 518 -9.74 -16.04 -19.64
CA GLY A 518 -10.11 -17.18 -18.80
C GLY A 518 -9.80 -17.03 -17.32
N PHE A 519 -9.53 -15.82 -16.83
CA PHE A 519 -9.23 -15.58 -15.42
C PHE A 519 -10.49 -15.22 -14.60
N PRO A 520 -10.45 -15.38 -13.26
CA PRO A 520 -11.56 -14.99 -12.40
C PRO A 520 -11.95 -13.51 -12.57
N ARG A 521 -13.25 -13.21 -12.67
CA ARG A 521 -13.78 -11.84 -12.89
C ARG A 521 -13.41 -10.87 -11.77
N ILE A 522 -13.18 -11.38 -10.56
CA ILE A 522 -12.69 -10.58 -9.43
C ILE A 522 -11.35 -9.89 -9.75
N ILE A 523 -10.54 -10.43 -10.66
CA ILE A 523 -9.29 -9.82 -11.12
C ILE A 523 -9.55 -8.69 -12.13
N GLY A 524 -10.46 -8.90 -13.08
CA GLY A 524 -10.61 -7.99 -14.21
C GLY A 524 -11.60 -8.51 -15.23
N ASP A 525 -12.22 -7.59 -15.97
CA ASP A 525 -13.14 -7.93 -17.05
C ASP A 525 -12.37 -8.18 -18.36
N GLU A 526 -12.85 -9.12 -19.17
CA GLU A 526 -12.31 -9.46 -20.48
C GLU A 526 -13.31 -9.04 -21.56
N ARG A 527 -12.84 -8.76 -22.79
CA ARG A 527 -13.72 -8.47 -23.94
C ARG A 527 -14.68 -7.31 -23.71
N THR A 528 -14.26 -6.30 -22.94
CA THR A 528 -15.02 -5.06 -22.71
C THR A 528 -14.25 -3.84 -23.22
N VAL A 529 -14.93 -2.69 -23.32
CA VAL A 529 -14.32 -1.42 -23.73
C VAL A 529 -13.04 -1.14 -22.94
N ARG A 530 -12.02 -0.60 -23.61
CA ARG A 530 -10.80 -0.08 -22.96
C ARG A 530 -10.84 1.43 -22.87
N ALA A 531 -10.25 1.96 -21.81
CA ALA A 531 -10.11 3.40 -21.63
C ALA A 531 -9.37 4.03 -22.83
N PRO A 532 -9.72 5.26 -23.23
CA PRO A 532 -9.03 5.97 -24.31
C PRO A 532 -7.51 6.02 -24.12
N ARG A 533 -7.02 6.14 -22.88
CA ARG A 533 -5.58 6.16 -22.57
C ARG A 533 -4.89 4.82 -22.83
N THR A 534 -5.52 3.70 -22.48
CA THR A 534 -5.02 2.36 -22.82
C THR A 534 -4.92 2.18 -24.33
N ARG A 535 -5.96 2.60 -25.05
CA ARG A 535 -6.00 2.52 -26.51
C ARG A 535 -4.94 3.40 -27.17
N LEU A 536 -4.72 4.62 -26.66
CA LEU A 536 -3.64 5.48 -27.15
C LEU A 536 -2.27 4.88 -26.88
N GLY A 537 -2.02 4.34 -25.68
CA GLY A 537 -0.74 3.69 -25.36
C GLY A 537 -0.43 2.54 -26.31
N LEU A 538 -1.42 1.68 -26.59
CA LEU A 538 -1.30 0.61 -27.58
C LEU A 538 -1.06 1.16 -28.98
N LYS A 539 -1.72 2.26 -29.37
CA LYS A 539 -1.50 2.89 -30.67
C LYS A 539 -0.12 3.50 -30.82
N ILE A 540 0.38 4.20 -29.81
CA ILE A 540 1.75 4.72 -29.79
C ILE A 540 2.76 3.58 -30.00
N ILE A 541 2.52 2.42 -29.39
CA ILE A 541 3.38 1.24 -29.55
C ILE A 541 3.24 0.62 -30.94
N GLU A 542 2.02 0.46 -31.47
CA GLU A 542 1.75 -0.13 -32.79
C GLU A 542 2.21 0.75 -33.96
N ASP A 543 2.04 2.07 -33.83
CA ASP A 543 2.51 3.07 -34.78
C ASP A 543 4.04 3.24 -34.69
N GLY A 544 4.61 2.89 -33.54
CA GLY A 544 6.04 2.88 -33.28
C GLY A 544 6.73 1.68 -33.95
N GLY A 545 7.93 1.92 -34.48
CA GLY A 545 8.79 0.85 -34.98
C GLY A 545 9.51 0.16 -33.83
N ARG A 546 10.83 0.32 -33.80
CA ARG A 546 11.67 -0.07 -32.66
C ARG A 546 11.88 1.16 -31.76
N PHE A 547 12.09 0.89 -30.47
CA PHE A 547 12.22 1.93 -29.45
C PHE A 547 13.63 1.91 -28.83
N GLY A 548 14.20 3.11 -28.70
CA GLY A 548 15.28 3.43 -27.77
C GLY A 548 14.78 4.31 -26.62
N PRO A 549 15.67 4.68 -25.67
CA PRO A 549 15.32 5.53 -24.55
C PRO A 549 14.72 6.89 -24.96
N GLN A 550 15.29 7.53 -25.99
CA GLN A 550 14.85 8.86 -26.45
C GLN A 550 13.45 8.79 -27.08
N GLU A 551 13.22 7.81 -27.95
CA GLU A 551 11.92 7.59 -28.59
C GLU A 551 10.82 7.37 -27.54
N LEU A 552 11.14 6.66 -26.47
CA LEU A 552 10.19 6.39 -25.39
C LEU A 552 9.95 7.62 -24.48
N GLN A 553 10.96 8.45 -24.25
CA GLN A 553 10.80 9.76 -23.58
C GLN A 553 9.89 10.70 -24.39
N ASP A 554 10.10 10.74 -25.71
CA ASP A 554 9.30 11.56 -26.62
C ASP A 554 7.87 11.03 -26.72
N ALA A 555 7.70 9.71 -26.76
CA ALA A 555 6.40 9.06 -26.80
C ALA A 555 5.54 9.37 -25.57
N ILE A 556 6.10 9.31 -24.36
CA ILE A 556 5.30 9.61 -23.16
C ILE A 556 4.92 11.09 -23.10
N PHE A 557 5.80 12.01 -23.50
CA PHE A 557 5.52 13.46 -23.46
C PHE A 557 5.05 14.07 -24.78
N ASN A 558 4.58 13.27 -25.74
CA ASN A 558 4.02 13.80 -26.98
C ASN A 558 2.66 14.51 -26.78
N ASN A 559 1.99 14.23 -25.65
CA ASN A 559 0.69 14.77 -25.25
C ASN A 559 -0.42 14.66 -26.31
N ARG A 560 -0.39 13.62 -27.14
CA ARG A 560 -1.49 13.26 -28.06
C ARG A 560 -2.80 13.14 -27.28
N GLN A 561 -3.87 13.71 -27.82
CA GLN A 561 -5.20 13.74 -27.22
C GLN A 561 -6.14 12.82 -28.03
N TYR A 562 -6.29 11.56 -27.59
CA TYR A 562 -6.86 10.51 -28.45
C TYR A 562 -8.32 10.70 -28.83
N LEU A 563 -9.18 11.17 -27.92
CA LEU A 563 -10.58 11.44 -28.28
C LEU A 563 -10.69 12.55 -29.34
N GLY A 564 -9.78 13.51 -29.33
CA GLY A 564 -9.65 14.56 -30.33
C GLY A 564 -9.27 14.00 -31.69
N GLU A 565 -8.29 13.09 -31.72
CA GLU A 565 -7.92 12.37 -32.95
C GLU A 565 -9.11 11.60 -33.54
N LEU A 566 -10.02 11.10 -32.69
CA LEU A 566 -11.22 10.41 -33.14
C LEU A 566 -12.38 11.34 -33.54
N TRP A 567 -12.46 12.57 -32.99
CA TRP A 567 -13.70 13.36 -33.01
C TRP A 567 -13.58 14.76 -33.60
N ARG A 568 -12.39 15.37 -33.68
CA ARG A 568 -12.24 16.81 -33.99
C ARG A 568 -12.94 17.19 -35.29
N ASP A 569 -12.74 16.45 -36.36
CA ASP A 569 -13.24 16.83 -37.67
C ASP A 569 -14.78 16.77 -37.73
N GLU A 570 -15.38 15.75 -37.12
CA GLU A 570 -16.84 15.60 -37.00
C GLU A 570 -17.43 16.64 -36.05
N LEU A 571 -16.74 16.95 -34.96
CA LEU A 571 -17.08 18.01 -34.02
C LEU A 571 -17.09 19.39 -34.71
N VAL A 572 -16.06 19.69 -35.51
CA VAL A 572 -15.97 20.95 -36.26
C VAL A 572 -17.09 21.05 -37.30
N GLY A 573 -17.38 19.96 -38.01
CA GLY A 573 -18.52 19.90 -38.93
C GLY A 573 -19.85 20.20 -38.23
N MET A 574 -20.11 19.55 -37.10
CA MET A 574 -21.29 19.79 -36.26
C MET A 574 -21.34 21.23 -35.71
N CYS A 575 -20.18 21.76 -35.28
CA CYS A 575 -20.05 23.12 -34.74
C CYS A 575 -20.46 24.17 -35.77
N ARG A 576 -19.96 24.07 -37.00
CA ARG A 576 -20.24 25.04 -38.09
C ARG A 576 -21.71 25.02 -38.54
N GLN A 577 -22.43 23.94 -38.28
CA GLN A 577 -23.85 23.82 -38.59
C GLN A 577 -24.76 24.36 -37.47
N ASP A 578 -24.25 24.57 -36.25
CA ASP A 578 -25.03 25.06 -35.12
C ASP A 578 -24.93 26.60 -35.05
N PRO A 579 -25.96 27.36 -35.47
CA PRO A 579 -25.90 28.82 -35.49
C PRO A 579 -25.83 29.46 -34.10
N SER A 580 -26.06 28.68 -33.03
CA SER A 580 -25.90 29.16 -31.65
C SER A 580 -24.45 29.15 -31.17
N VAL A 581 -23.55 28.47 -31.89
CA VAL A 581 -22.13 28.39 -31.54
C VAL A 581 -21.36 29.49 -32.29
N PRO A 582 -20.56 30.34 -31.60
CA PRO A 582 -19.76 31.35 -32.27
C PRO A 582 -18.74 30.75 -33.24
N ALA A 583 -18.59 31.33 -34.43
CA ALA A 583 -17.63 30.88 -35.44
C ALA A 583 -16.20 30.72 -34.87
N LYS A 584 -15.76 31.66 -34.02
CA LYS A 584 -14.46 31.61 -33.34
C LYS A 584 -14.24 30.36 -32.50
N ALA A 585 -15.29 29.78 -31.91
CA ALA A 585 -15.18 28.53 -31.16
C ALA A 585 -14.91 27.35 -32.11
N CYS A 586 -15.60 27.32 -33.25
CA CYS A 586 -15.36 26.31 -34.29
C CYS A 586 -13.98 26.46 -34.92
N ASP A 587 -13.51 27.69 -35.13
CA ASP A 587 -12.17 27.97 -35.66
C ASP A 587 -11.07 27.54 -34.67
N ALA A 588 -11.26 27.77 -33.37
CA ALA A 588 -10.34 27.28 -32.34
C ALA A 588 -10.24 25.74 -32.33
N LEU A 589 -11.37 25.04 -32.44
CA LEU A 589 -11.40 23.57 -32.54
C LEU A 589 -10.76 23.07 -33.85
N ALA A 590 -10.98 23.76 -34.96
CA ALA A 590 -10.40 23.41 -36.25
C ALA A 590 -8.88 23.64 -36.31
N GLY A 591 -8.39 24.69 -35.67
CA GLY A 591 -6.97 25.03 -35.58
C GLY A 591 -6.20 24.26 -34.50
N TRP A 592 -6.89 23.48 -33.66
CA TRP A 592 -6.27 22.70 -32.61
C TRP A 592 -5.40 21.56 -33.16
N ASP A 593 -4.22 21.42 -32.58
CA ASP A 593 -3.14 20.49 -32.94
C ASP A 593 -3.35 19.05 -32.45
N LEU A 594 -4.50 18.75 -31.85
CA LEU A 594 -4.83 17.45 -31.24
C LEU A 594 -3.92 17.06 -30.07
N ARG A 595 -3.28 18.05 -29.43
CA ARG A 595 -2.38 17.85 -28.31
C ARG A 595 -2.77 18.67 -27.09
N ASP A 596 -2.24 18.22 -25.97
CA ASP A 596 -2.31 18.89 -24.68
C ASP A 596 -0.93 19.45 -24.30
N ASP A 597 -0.29 20.15 -25.24
CA ASP A 597 0.97 20.86 -25.02
C ASP A 597 0.73 22.27 -24.46
N LEU A 598 1.79 22.87 -23.89
CA LEU A 598 1.71 24.20 -23.26
C LEU A 598 1.11 25.26 -24.19
N ASP A 599 1.48 25.22 -25.47
CA ASP A 599 1.05 26.21 -26.47
C ASP A 599 -0.14 25.71 -27.32
N SER A 600 -0.71 24.53 -27.02
CA SER A 600 -1.87 24.00 -27.74
C SER A 600 -3.09 24.91 -27.54
N ARG A 601 -3.65 25.39 -28.66
CA ARG A 601 -4.81 26.28 -28.72
C ARG A 601 -6.06 25.49 -29.11
N GLY A 602 -7.17 25.70 -28.41
CA GLY A 602 -8.40 24.93 -28.60
C GLY A 602 -8.52 23.67 -27.73
N ALA A 603 -7.42 23.21 -27.12
CA ALA A 603 -7.38 22.08 -26.20
C ALA A 603 -8.35 22.26 -25.02
N LEU A 604 -8.38 23.45 -24.40
CA LEU A 604 -9.27 23.76 -23.28
C LEU A 604 -10.74 23.57 -23.66
N LEU A 605 -11.18 24.17 -24.78
CA LEU A 605 -12.54 24.04 -25.29
C LEU A 605 -12.88 22.57 -25.61
N PHE A 606 -11.97 21.85 -26.28
CA PHE A 606 -12.15 20.44 -26.57
C PHE A 606 -12.32 19.61 -25.28
N ARG A 607 -11.49 19.81 -24.26
CA ARG A 607 -11.61 19.08 -22.98
C ARG A 607 -12.97 19.35 -22.31
N ARG A 608 -13.47 20.58 -22.34
CA ARG A 608 -14.80 20.94 -21.79
C ARG A 608 -15.92 20.23 -22.54
N PHE A 609 -15.82 20.12 -23.85
CA PHE A 609 -16.74 19.36 -24.68
C PHE A 609 -16.65 17.86 -24.38
N ALA A 610 -15.46 17.27 -24.49
CA ALA A 610 -15.24 15.84 -24.41
C ALA A 610 -15.66 15.27 -23.05
N THR A 611 -15.37 15.97 -21.94
CA THR A 611 -15.81 15.60 -20.58
C THR A 611 -17.34 15.46 -20.47
N ARG A 612 -18.10 16.30 -21.18
CA ARG A 612 -19.57 16.23 -21.19
C ARG A 612 -20.06 15.18 -22.18
N ALA A 613 -19.46 15.09 -23.36
CA ALA A 613 -19.84 14.14 -24.39
C ALA A 613 -19.68 12.68 -23.92
N VAL A 614 -18.61 12.34 -23.18
CA VAL A 614 -18.43 10.98 -22.64
C VAL A 614 -19.48 10.58 -21.59
N ALA A 615 -20.19 11.55 -21.01
CA ALA A 615 -21.28 11.36 -20.07
C ALA A 615 -22.67 11.38 -20.73
N ALA A 616 -22.75 11.60 -22.05
CA ALA A 616 -24.02 11.61 -22.78
C ALA A 616 -24.70 10.24 -22.73
N GLN A 617 -26.01 10.24 -22.46
CA GLN A 617 -26.86 9.06 -22.57
C GLN A 617 -26.83 8.53 -24.01
N GLY A 618 -26.78 7.19 -24.14
CA GLY A 618 -26.56 6.52 -25.43
C GLY A 618 -25.10 6.56 -25.92
N GLY A 619 -24.21 7.28 -25.21
CA GLY A 619 -22.79 7.39 -25.50
C GLY A 619 -22.46 8.36 -26.65
N PRO A 620 -21.19 8.83 -26.71
CA PRO A 620 -20.75 9.76 -27.76
C PRO A 620 -20.35 9.07 -29.06
N TYR A 621 -20.38 7.75 -29.14
CA TYR A 621 -19.75 7.01 -30.23
C TYR A 621 -20.73 6.63 -31.33
N ARG A 622 -20.35 6.87 -32.59
CA ARG A 622 -21.13 6.39 -33.75
C ARG A 622 -20.92 4.90 -33.98
N THR A 623 -19.68 4.43 -33.87
CA THR A 623 -19.36 2.99 -33.99
C THR A 623 -19.23 2.40 -32.58
N PRO A 624 -20.05 1.39 -32.23
CA PRO A 624 -19.98 0.76 -30.92
C PRO A 624 -18.68 -0.05 -30.77
N PHE A 625 -18.43 -0.49 -29.55
CA PHE A 625 -17.32 -1.40 -29.24
C PHE A 625 -17.49 -2.76 -29.92
N SER A 626 -16.38 -3.31 -30.41
CA SER A 626 -16.27 -4.69 -30.89
C SER A 626 -15.11 -5.39 -30.19
N PRO A 627 -15.33 -6.56 -29.58
CA PRO A 627 -14.25 -7.34 -28.97
C PRO A 627 -13.25 -7.88 -30.00
N SER A 628 -13.60 -7.92 -31.29
CA SER A 628 -12.67 -8.31 -32.37
C SER A 628 -11.78 -7.15 -32.86
N ASP A 629 -12.09 -5.92 -32.46
CA ASP A 629 -11.35 -4.71 -32.79
C ASP A 629 -11.23 -3.78 -31.57
N PRO A 630 -10.65 -4.27 -30.46
CA PRO A 630 -10.83 -3.62 -29.17
C PRO A 630 -9.93 -2.39 -28.96
N VAL A 631 -8.91 -2.23 -29.81
CA VAL A 631 -8.04 -1.06 -29.82
C VAL A 631 -8.67 0.08 -30.63
N ASN A 632 -9.37 -0.21 -31.73
CA ASN A 632 -9.94 0.81 -32.62
C ASN A 632 -11.44 1.04 -32.42
N THR A 633 -12.08 0.38 -31.44
CA THR A 633 -13.49 0.62 -31.07
C THR A 633 -13.66 0.87 -29.56
N PRO A 634 -14.67 1.64 -29.14
CA PRO A 634 -15.61 2.41 -29.97
C PRO A 634 -14.94 3.64 -30.64
N ARG A 635 -15.52 4.16 -31.73
CA ARG A 635 -14.92 5.27 -32.50
C ARG A 635 -15.95 6.12 -33.25
N GLY A 636 -15.51 7.29 -33.70
CA GLY A 636 -16.33 8.31 -34.36
C GLY A 636 -17.30 8.98 -33.39
N LEU A 637 -17.52 10.27 -33.54
CA LEU A 637 -18.47 11.06 -32.78
C LEU A 637 -19.88 10.88 -33.35
N ASN A 638 -20.84 10.56 -32.50
CA ASN A 638 -22.25 10.51 -32.87
C ASN A 638 -22.85 11.93 -32.84
N THR A 639 -22.69 12.67 -33.93
CA THR A 639 -23.25 14.02 -34.09
C THR A 639 -24.78 14.05 -34.11
N GLU A 640 -25.43 12.92 -34.35
CA GLU A 640 -26.90 12.81 -34.33
C GLU A 640 -27.46 12.70 -32.90
N ASN A 641 -26.62 12.45 -31.90
CA ASN A 641 -27.04 12.46 -30.51
C ASN A 641 -27.27 13.91 -30.04
N PRO A 642 -28.50 14.30 -29.65
CA PRO A 642 -28.78 15.67 -29.21
C PRO A 642 -28.00 16.06 -27.94
N GLN A 643 -27.64 15.11 -27.08
CA GLN A 643 -26.81 15.38 -25.90
C GLN A 643 -25.35 15.68 -26.26
N VAL A 644 -24.84 15.13 -27.37
CA VAL A 644 -23.51 15.49 -27.89
C VAL A 644 -23.52 16.92 -28.44
N ARG A 645 -24.57 17.31 -29.17
CA ARG A 645 -24.76 18.70 -29.62
C ARG A 645 -24.89 19.66 -28.43
N GLN A 646 -25.64 19.28 -27.40
CA GLN A 646 -25.76 20.07 -26.17
C GLN A 646 -24.43 20.20 -25.42
N ALA A 647 -23.64 19.13 -25.33
CA ALA A 647 -22.33 19.15 -24.71
C ALA A 647 -21.39 20.19 -25.34
N LEU A 648 -21.47 20.41 -26.66
CA LEU A 648 -20.72 21.47 -27.34
C LEU A 648 -21.20 22.86 -26.91
N ARG A 649 -22.52 23.11 -26.93
CA ARG A 649 -23.08 24.39 -26.49
C ARG A 649 -22.74 24.71 -25.04
N ASP A 650 -22.81 23.71 -24.16
CA ASP A 650 -22.45 23.86 -22.74
C ASP A 650 -20.96 24.14 -22.56
N ALA A 651 -20.09 23.50 -23.35
CA ALA A 651 -18.64 23.75 -23.31
C ALA A 651 -18.32 25.19 -23.76
N VAL A 652 -18.95 25.66 -24.84
CA VAL A 652 -18.84 27.04 -25.32
C VAL A 652 -19.33 28.02 -24.26
N SER A 653 -20.49 27.75 -23.65
CA SER A 653 -21.03 28.60 -22.58
C SER A 653 -20.13 28.64 -21.34
N ASP A 654 -19.53 27.51 -20.95
CA ASP A 654 -18.63 27.41 -19.80
C ASP A 654 -17.34 28.21 -20.02
N VAL A 655 -16.69 28.06 -21.19
CA VAL A 655 -15.49 28.81 -21.56
C VAL A 655 -15.79 30.32 -21.68
N THR A 656 -16.93 30.68 -22.28
CA THR A 656 -17.37 32.09 -22.37
C THR A 656 -17.64 32.68 -20.99
N GLY A 657 -18.34 31.96 -20.12
CA GLY A 657 -18.65 32.40 -18.76
C GLY A 657 -17.42 32.53 -17.86
N ALA A 658 -16.37 31.77 -18.15
CA ALA A 658 -15.05 31.89 -17.53
C ALA A 658 -14.23 33.11 -18.02
N GLY A 659 -14.67 33.79 -19.10
CA GLY A 659 -13.93 34.88 -19.71
C GLY A 659 -12.65 34.43 -20.43
N ILE A 660 -12.58 33.15 -20.83
CA ILE A 660 -11.40 32.56 -21.45
C ILE A 660 -11.58 32.56 -22.98
N PRO A 661 -10.61 33.04 -23.77
CA PRO A 661 -10.64 32.90 -25.22
C PRO A 661 -10.69 31.43 -25.65
N PHE A 662 -11.48 31.09 -26.68
CA PHE A 662 -11.61 29.70 -27.15
C PHE A 662 -10.29 29.09 -27.64
N ASP A 663 -9.38 29.92 -28.13
CA ASP A 663 -8.03 29.60 -28.63
C ASP A 663 -6.93 29.92 -27.60
N ALA A 664 -7.28 30.10 -26.33
CA ALA A 664 -6.31 30.28 -25.26
C ALA A 664 -5.32 29.09 -25.21
N PRO A 665 -4.01 29.36 -25.05
CA PRO A 665 -3.02 28.31 -24.90
C PRO A 665 -3.16 27.65 -23.52
N LEU A 666 -2.89 26.35 -23.44
CA LEU A 666 -3.02 25.59 -22.20
C LEU A 666 -2.19 26.17 -21.04
N ARG A 667 -1.00 26.70 -21.32
CA ARG A 667 -0.05 27.20 -20.32
C ARG A 667 -0.60 28.29 -19.41
N ASP A 668 -1.56 29.07 -19.89
CA ASP A 668 -2.14 30.18 -19.13
C ASP A 668 -3.14 29.65 -18.09
N PHE A 669 -3.65 28.43 -18.29
CA PHE A 669 -4.78 27.88 -17.55
C PHE A 669 -4.50 26.53 -16.90
N GLN A 670 -3.44 25.80 -17.23
CA GLN A 670 -3.02 24.59 -16.51
C GLN A 670 -1.63 24.76 -15.91
N TYR A 671 -1.55 24.77 -14.59
CA TYR A 671 -0.29 25.04 -13.89
C TYR A 671 -0.24 24.38 -12.52
N GLU A 672 0.99 24.20 -12.02
CA GLU A 672 1.28 23.85 -10.63
C GLU A 672 1.90 25.06 -9.93
N LYS A 673 1.42 25.35 -8.71
CA LYS A 673 2.09 26.36 -7.88
C LYS A 673 3.27 25.74 -7.13
N ARG A 674 4.43 26.38 -7.26
CA ARG A 674 5.62 26.11 -6.43
C ARG A 674 6.05 27.41 -5.78
N GLY A 675 5.61 27.63 -4.55
CA GLY A 675 5.69 28.92 -3.87
C GLY A 675 4.72 29.88 -4.56
N ASP A 676 5.21 31.08 -4.89
CA ASP A 676 4.44 32.07 -5.63
C ASP A 676 4.47 31.87 -7.16
N GLU A 677 5.34 31.00 -7.66
CA GLU A 677 5.48 30.72 -9.09
C GLU A 677 4.35 29.81 -9.59
N ARG A 678 3.71 30.19 -10.70
CA ARG A 678 2.81 29.32 -11.47
C ARG A 678 3.60 28.67 -12.60
N ILE A 679 4.00 27.42 -12.41
CA ILE A 679 4.73 26.66 -13.43
C ILE A 679 3.70 26.02 -14.36
N PRO A 680 3.68 26.36 -15.66
CA PRO A 680 2.71 25.78 -16.59
C PRO A 680 2.97 24.29 -16.80
N ILE A 681 1.93 23.46 -16.84
CA ILE A 681 2.05 22.00 -16.93
C ILE A 681 1.41 21.49 -18.22
N HIS A 682 2.15 20.69 -18.99
CA HIS A 682 1.67 20.00 -20.19
C HIS A 682 1.07 18.64 -19.84
N GLY A 683 0.42 18.00 -20.82
CA GLY A 683 -0.38 16.80 -20.60
C GLY A 683 -1.81 17.16 -20.19
N GLY A 684 -2.63 16.14 -19.98
CA GLY A 684 -4.05 16.33 -19.76
C GLY A 684 -4.76 15.10 -19.23
N PRO A 685 -6.10 15.12 -19.10
CA PRO A 685 -6.82 14.07 -18.42
C PRO A 685 -6.69 12.73 -19.13
N GLY A 686 -6.28 11.69 -18.40
CA GLY A 686 -6.17 10.33 -18.94
C GLY A 686 -7.52 9.76 -19.38
N THR A 687 -8.62 10.21 -18.78
CA THR A 687 -10.00 9.85 -19.15
C THR A 687 -10.37 10.30 -20.57
N LEU A 688 -9.69 11.33 -21.08
CA LEU A 688 -9.86 11.83 -22.45
C LEU A 688 -8.82 11.22 -23.42
N GLY A 689 -7.96 10.35 -22.91
CA GLY A 689 -7.04 9.56 -23.72
C GLY A 689 -5.63 10.11 -23.83
N VAL A 690 -5.23 11.09 -23.02
CA VAL A 690 -3.84 11.54 -22.97
C VAL A 690 -2.98 10.53 -22.21
N TRP A 691 -1.84 10.15 -22.78
CA TRP A 691 -0.96 9.15 -22.16
C TRP A 691 -0.19 9.75 -20.97
N ASN A 692 0.47 10.89 -21.11
CA ASN A 692 0.96 11.70 -20.00
C ASN A 692 -0.21 12.34 -19.23
N ALA A 693 -0.79 11.56 -18.33
CA ALA A 693 -2.00 11.96 -17.63
C ALA A 693 -1.69 13.00 -16.56
N ILE A 694 -2.29 14.18 -16.70
CA ILE A 694 -2.35 15.25 -15.70
C ILE A 694 -3.83 15.55 -15.49
N ASN A 695 -4.33 15.17 -14.31
CA ASN A 695 -5.75 15.28 -14.02
C ASN A 695 -5.97 16.39 -13.01
N VAL A 696 -6.55 17.49 -13.47
CA VAL A 696 -6.81 18.68 -12.66
C VAL A 696 -8.31 18.98 -12.74
N THR A 697 -8.90 19.35 -11.61
CA THR A 697 -10.29 19.76 -11.57
C THR A 697 -10.45 21.14 -12.21
N TRP A 698 -11.48 21.30 -13.05
CA TRP A 698 -11.82 22.60 -13.63
C TRP A 698 -12.35 23.57 -12.58
N ASP A 699 -11.76 24.77 -12.55
CA ASP A 699 -12.23 25.95 -11.84
C ASP A 699 -12.51 27.06 -12.87
N PRO A 700 -13.76 27.49 -13.07
CA PRO A 700 -14.09 28.53 -14.04
C PRO A 700 -13.35 29.86 -13.84
N LYS A 701 -12.79 30.14 -12.65
CA LYS A 701 -12.03 31.36 -12.38
C LYS A 701 -10.54 31.22 -12.66
N GLN A 702 -10.00 30.01 -12.68
CA GLN A 702 -8.57 29.75 -12.71
C GLN A 702 -8.13 28.78 -13.82
N GLY A 703 -9.07 28.13 -14.49
CA GLY A 703 -8.81 27.02 -15.41
C GLY A 703 -8.59 25.71 -14.67
N TYR A 704 -7.35 25.22 -14.66
CA TYR A 704 -6.88 23.97 -14.11
C TYR A 704 -5.68 24.23 -13.17
N PRO A 705 -5.92 24.82 -11.97
CA PRO A 705 -4.86 25.12 -11.02
C PRO A 705 -4.52 23.91 -10.14
N ASN A 706 -3.22 23.74 -9.86
CA ASN A 706 -2.64 22.78 -8.93
C ASN A 706 -2.99 21.31 -9.24
N VAL A 707 -1.99 20.52 -9.60
CA VAL A 707 -2.13 19.12 -9.97
C VAL A 707 -2.36 18.27 -8.71
N PRO A 708 -3.58 17.74 -8.47
CA PRO A 708 -3.79 16.85 -7.34
C PRO A 708 -3.04 15.52 -7.54
N HIS A 709 -3.08 15.02 -8.79
CA HIS A 709 -2.41 13.79 -9.20
C HIS A 709 -2.22 13.73 -10.72
N GLY A 710 -1.25 12.94 -11.15
CA GLY A 710 -0.88 12.78 -12.55
C GLY A 710 0.49 12.13 -12.62
N SER A 711 1.15 12.18 -13.79
CA SER A 711 2.57 11.81 -13.92
C SER A 711 3.37 12.29 -12.71
N SER A 712 3.98 11.34 -12.00
CA SER A 712 4.60 11.56 -10.69
C SER A 712 6.09 11.26 -10.72
N TYR A 713 6.50 10.05 -10.35
CA TYR A 713 7.83 9.54 -10.66
C TYR A 713 7.78 8.87 -12.03
N VAL A 714 8.48 9.42 -13.02
CA VAL A 714 8.58 8.84 -14.37
C VAL A 714 9.99 8.34 -14.59
N GLN A 715 10.13 7.12 -15.11
CA GLN A 715 11.42 6.54 -15.48
C GLN A 715 11.37 5.94 -16.88
N VAL A 716 12.44 6.16 -17.65
CA VAL A 716 12.79 5.38 -18.82
C VAL A 716 14.12 4.71 -18.51
N VAL A 717 14.16 3.37 -18.57
CA VAL A 717 15.35 2.58 -18.23
C VAL A 717 15.62 1.58 -19.33
N GLY A 718 16.78 1.72 -19.97
CA GLY A 718 17.28 0.77 -20.96
C GLY A 718 18.61 0.15 -20.54
N PHE A 719 19.02 -0.88 -21.27
CA PHE A 719 20.32 -1.54 -21.11
C PHE A 719 21.06 -1.55 -22.44
N ASP A 720 22.36 -1.31 -22.42
CA ASP A 720 23.21 -1.24 -23.62
C ASP A 720 24.34 -2.28 -23.63
N GLY A 721 24.34 -3.19 -22.65
CA GLY A 721 25.41 -4.16 -22.42
C GLY A 721 26.59 -3.63 -21.61
N SER A 722 26.58 -2.35 -21.24
CA SER A 722 27.49 -1.83 -20.23
C SER A 722 27.08 -2.30 -18.83
N PRO A 723 27.98 -2.22 -17.83
CA PRO A 723 27.61 -2.50 -16.44
C PRO A 723 26.62 -1.50 -15.82
N CYS A 724 26.21 -0.45 -16.53
CA CYS A 724 25.39 0.63 -15.98
C CYS A 724 24.08 0.74 -16.80
N PRO A 725 22.90 0.73 -16.15
CA PRO A 725 21.65 0.98 -16.84
C PRO A 725 21.61 2.42 -17.37
N ASP A 726 21.04 2.61 -18.57
CA ASP A 726 20.77 3.94 -19.12
C ASP A 726 19.40 4.41 -18.63
N ALA A 727 19.41 5.19 -17.55
CA ALA A 727 18.19 5.64 -16.88
C ALA A 727 17.98 7.17 -17.02
N ARG A 728 16.75 7.55 -17.34
CA ARG A 728 16.24 8.92 -17.34
C ARG A 728 15.03 8.99 -16.42
N THR A 729 15.01 9.97 -15.54
CA THR A 729 13.95 10.10 -14.55
C THR A 729 13.43 11.51 -14.47
N ILE A 730 12.19 11.67 -14.04
CA ILE A 730 11.67 12.96 -13.58
C ILE A 730 10.71 12.71 -12.41
N LEU A 731 10.94 13.41 -11.30
CA LEU A 731 10.00 13.49 -10.18
C LEU A 731 9.27 14.82 -10.33
N THR A 732 8.07 14.79 -10.90
CA THR A 732 7.38 15.99 -11.42
C THR A 732 7.10 17.07 -10.38
N TYR A 733 7.00 16.70 -9.11
CA TYR A 733 6.82 17.60 -7.96
C TYR A 733 8.07 17.82 -7.13
N SER A 734 9.22 17.40 -7.64
CA SER A 734 10.54 17.55 -7.01
C SER A 734 10.71 16.78 -5.69
N GLN A 735 11.93 16.77 -5.18
CA GLN A 735 12.39 15.85 -4.13
C GLN A 735 11.91 16.23 -2.72
N SER A 736 11.75 17.53 -2.45
CA SER A 736 11.32 18.07 -1.16
C SER A 736 9.87 18.53 -1.20
N ALA A 737 9.15 18.34 -0.09
CA ALA A 737 7.82 18.90 0.12
C ALA A 737 7.84 20.31 0.74
N SER A 738 8.97 20.74 1.30
CA SER A 738 9.11 22.06 1.92
C SER A 738 9.19 23.19 0.88
N THR A 739 8.37 24.23 1.04
CA THR A 739 8.36 25.42 0.17
C THR A 739 9.66 26.24 0.21
N GLU A 740 10.43 26.12 1.29
CA GLU A 740 11.70 26.83 1.48
C GLU A 740 12.90 26.07 0.89
N SER A 741 12.68 24.85 0.40
CA SER A 741 13.75 24.03 -0.15
C SER A 741 14.09 24.44 -1.59
N PRO A 742 15.38 24.55 -1.96
CA PRO A 742 15.77 24.85 -3.34
C PRO A 742 15.35 23.74 -4.33
N ILE A 743 15.08 22.53 -3.84
CA ILE A 743 14.64 21.35 -4.61
C ILE A 743 13.13 21.08 -4.45
N PHE A 744 12.35 22.14 -4.21
CA PHE A 744 10.89 22.10 -4.11
C PHE A 744 10.20 22.17 -5.48
N GLY A 745 10.74 22.96 -6.41
CA GLY A 745 10.14 23.20 -7.73
C GLY A 745 11.10 23.02 -8.91
N ASP A 746 12.34 22.60 -8.66
CA ASP A 746 13.39 22.51 -9.68
C ASP A 746 13.07 21.47 -10.75
N GLN A 747 12.67 20.26 -10.36
CA GLN A 747 12.22 19.23 -11.31
C GLN A 747 10.83 19.53 -11.88
N THR A 748 9.95 20.25 -11.17
CA THR A 748 8.68 20.72 -11.75
C THR A 748 8.92 21.64 -12.96
N ARG A 749 9.94 22.50 -12.90
CA ARG A 749 10.35 23.31 -14.06
C ARG A 749 10.93 22.49 -15.21
N LEU A 750 11.73 21.46 -14.91
CA LEU A 750 12.22 20.51 -15.94
C LEU A 750 11.04 19.82 -16.62
N PHE A 751 10.11 19.28 -15.82
CA PHE A 751 8.92 18.60 -16.32
C PHE A 751 8.10 19.52 -17.22
N SER A 752 7.86 20.78 -16.82
CA SER A 752 7.19 21.80 -17.64
C SER A 752 7.81 21.95 -19.04
N ARG A 753 9.13 21.84 -19.15
CA ARG A 753 9.89 21.92 -20.41
C ARG A 753 10.10 20.57 -21.11
N LYS A 754 9.51 19.48 -20.60
CA LYS A 754 9.73 18.09 -21.06
C LYS A 754 11.20 17.64 -20.93
N GLU A 755 11.95 18.26 -20.03
CA GLU A 755 13.34 17.89 -19.74
C GLU A 755 13.40 16.76 -18.71
N TRP A 756 14.47 15.97 -18.76
CA TRP A 756 14.66 14.79 -17.92
C TRP A 756 15.95 14.88 -17.12
N VAL A 757 15.94 14.30 -15.92
CA VAL A 757 17.15 14.09 -15.13
C VAL A 757 17.87 12.86 -15.64
N LYS A 758 19.17 12.98 -15.93
CA LYS A 758 20.03 11.82 -16.15
C LYS A 758 20.27 11.14 -14.80
N SER A 759 19.73 9.94 -14.61
CA SER A 759 19.87 9.20 -13.35
C SER A 759 21.30 8.70 -13.20
N ARG A 760 21.88 8.87 -12.01
CA ARG A 760 23.20 8.34 -11.65
C ARG A 760 22.98 6.99 -10.96
N PHE A 761 23.68 5.95 -11.38
CA PHE A 761 23.56 4.62 -10.77
C PHE A 761 24.92 4.04 -10.40
N CYS A 762 25.83 3.95 -11.36
CA CYS A 762 27.16 3.43 -11.11
C CYS A 762 28.02 4.41 -10.30
N GLU A 763 28.93 3.88 -9.49
CA GLU A 763 29.82 4.67 -8.63
C GLU A 763 30.57 5.75 -9.40
N ARG A 764 31.09 5.43 -10.60
CA ARG A 764 31.75 6.40 -11.48
C ARG A 764 30.86 7.60 -11.79
N ASP A 765 29.58 7.36 -12.08
CA ASP A 765 28.66 8.41 -12.51
C ASP A 765 28.19 9.25 -11.32
N ILE A 766 28.08 8.66 -10.13
CA ILE A 766 27.82 9.37 -8.86
C ILE A 766 29.00 10.26 -8.50
N GLN A 767 30.23 9.74 -8.54
CA GLN A 767 31.45 10.50 -8.23
C GLN A 767 31.70 11.66 -9.20
N ALA A 768 31.27 11.50 -10.46
CA ALA A 768 31.35 12.53 -11.48
C ALA A 768 30.16 13.51 -11.48
N ALA A 769 29.20 13.36 -10.55
CA ALA A 769 28.03 14.22 -10.50
C ALA A 769 28.42 15.67 -10.14
N PRO A 770 28.00 16.66 -10.93
CA PRO A 770 28.15 18.08 -10.57
C PRO A 770 27.52 18.38 -9.22
N GLY A 771 28.29 19.03 -8.33
CA GLY A 771 27.79 19.42 -7.02
C GLY A 771 27.56 18.27 -6.04
N LEU A 772 28.19 17.10 -6.25
CA LEU A 772 28.14 15.96 -5.34
C LEU A 772 28.45 16.40 -3.90
N GLN A 773 27.52 16.10 -2.98
CA GLN A 773 27.70 16.31 -1.55
C GLN A 773 27.70 14.96 -0.83
N THR A 774 28.74 14.71 -0.02
CA THR A 774 28.82 13.48 0.79
C THR A 774 28.72 13.82 2.27
N THR A 775 27.74 13.21 2.94
CA THR A 775 27.58 13.27 4.40
C THR A 775 27.82 11.90 4.98
N LYS A 776 28.85 11.77 5.83
CA LYS A 776 29.10 10.54 6.57
C LYS A 776 28.33 10.56 7.89
N LEU A 777 27.51 9.55 8.13
CA LEU A 777 26.79 9.38 9.38
C LEU A 777 27.23 8.11 10.10
N THR A 778 27.61 8.27 11.36
CA THR A 778 27.85 7.17 12.29
C THR A 778 26.91 7.27 13.48
N GLY A 779 26.45 6.15 14.00
CA GLY A 779 25.51 6.15 15.13
C GLY A 779 25.70 4.92 16.02
N PRO A 780 25.42 5.05 17.34
CA PRO A 780 25.46 3.89 18.21
C PRO A 780 24.48 2.84 17.68
N ALA A 781 24.94 1.60 17.59
CA ALA A 781 24.06 0.50 17.26
C ALA A 781 23.00 0.35 18.35
N PRO A 782 21.77 -0.05 18.02
CA PRO A 782 20.75 -0.28 19.04
C PRO A 782 21.27 -1.33 20.04
N ALA A 783 21.21 -1.01 21.33
CA ALA A 783 21.49 -1.97 22.38
C ALA A 783 20.53 -3.17 22.19
N GLY A 784 21.08 -4.37 21.99
CA GLY A 784 20.37 -5.57 21.52
C GLY A 784 18.91 -5.68 21.97
N GLY A 785 18.00 -5.72 20.98
CA GLY A 785 16.56 -5.58 21.16
C GLY A 785 15.94 -6.47 22.23
N GLY A 786 15.30 -5.84 23.21
CA GLY A 786 14.14 -6.41 23.86
C GLY A 786 12.95 -6.38 22.88
N THR A 787 12.14 -7.43 22.89
CA THR A 787 10.84 -7.55 22.19
C THR A 787 10.04 -6.23 22.17
N PRO A 788 9.32 -5.93 21.07
CA PRO A 788 8.56 -4.69 20.92
C PRO A 788 7.50 -4.61 22.04
N GLY A 789 7.62 -3.61 22.90
CA GLY A 789 6.73 -3.37 24.01
C GLY A 789 6.21 -1.94 23.91
N GLY A 790 4.96 -1.80 23.49
CA GLY A 790 4.29 -0.50 23.39
C GLY A 790 4.34 0.30 24.69
N ALA A 791 4.36 1.61 24.52
CA ALA A 791 4.10 2.56 25.58
C ALA A 791 2.81 2.18 26.32
N LYS A 792 2.92 1.86 27.62
CA LYS A 792 1.78 1.74 28.52
C LYS A 792 1.42 3.13 29.07
N PRO A 793 0.14 3.51 29.13
CA PRO A 793 -0.27 4.65 29.94
C PRO A 793 0.03 4.34 31.42
N ALA A 794 0.40 5.37 32.17
CA ALA A 794 0.81 5.27 33.56
C ALA A 794 -0.27 4.63 34.45
N ALA A 795 0.00 3.44 34.98
CA ALA A 795 -0.63 2.84 36.17
C ALA A 795 0.30 1.74 36.75
N PRO A 796 0.25 1.45 38.06
CA PRO A 796 1.43 1.38 38.92
C PRO A 796 2.29 0.12 38.76
N LYS A 797 3.58 0.29 39.07
CA LYS A 797 4.65 -0.71 39.03
C LYS A 797 4.24 -2.03 39.70
N ALA A 798 4.05 -3.07 38.90
CA ALA A 798 4.13 -4.47 39.36
C ALA A 798 4.83 -5.35 38.32
N LYS A 799 6.16 -5.46 38.42
CA LYS A 799 6.93 -6.50 37.71
C LYS A 799 6.23 -7.85 37.97
N ARG A 800 6.04 -8.70 36.96
CA ARG A 800 5.66 -10.12 37.08
C ARG A 800 6.85 -11.01 36.66
N THR A 801 7.28 -11.92 37.54
CA THR A 801 8.35 -12.90 37.26
C THR A 801 7.96 -14.17 38.00
N PRO A 802 7.72 -15.31 37.33
CA PRO A 802 7.53 -16.57 38.02
C PRO A 802 8.87 -17.04 38.60
N LEU A 803 8.90 -17.35 39.90
CA LEU A 803 10.03 -18.03 40.54
C LEU A 803 10.12 -19.46 40.00
N LEU A 804 10.95 -19.67 38.96
CA LEU A 804 11.30 -20.96 38.41
C LEU A 804 12.58 -21.47 39.08
N ARG A 805 12.47 -22.48 39.95
CA ARG A 805 13.61 -23.37 40.22
C ARG A 805 13.41 -24.65 39.42
N SER A 806 14.34 -24.90 38.49
CA SER A 806 14.39 -26.15 37.74
C SER A 806 15.60 -26.97 38.19
N VAL A 807 15.39 -28.26 38.46
CA VAL A 807 16.48 -29.19 38.82
C VAL A 807 16.43 -30.38 37.88
N ARG A 808 17.61 -30.81 37.40
CA ARG A 808 17.76 -32.08 36.68
C ARG A 808 17.99 -33.19 37.71
N ALA A 809 17.18 -34.25 37.64
CA ALA A 809 17.35 -35.41 38.49
C ALA A 809 17.15 -36.70 37.66
N ARG A 810 17.93 -37.74 37.97
CA ARG A 810 17.71 -39.09 37.44
C ARG A 810 16.68 -39.77 38.34
N LEU A 811 15.49 -40.05 37.80
CA LEU A 811 14.33 -40.42 38.62
C LEU A 811 13.88 -41.87 38.37
N GLY A 812 13.32 -42.48 39.42
CA GLY A 812 12.50 -43.69 39.35
C GLY A 812 11.01 -43.37 39.19
N ARG A 813 10.12 -44.27 39.63
CA ARG A 813 8.64 -44.19 39.46
C ARG A 813 7.97 -42.95 40.08
N SER A 814 8.62 -42.22 40.97
CA SER A 814 8.08 -40.97 41.53
C SER A 814 9.17 -40.04 42.02
N VAL A 815 8.84 -38.75 42.10
CA VAL A 815 9.69 -37.74 42.72
C VAL A 815 8.92 -36.96 43.79
N ARG A 816 9.58 -36.75 44.92
CA ARG A 816 9.07 -35.96 46.04
C ARG A 816 9.71 -34.59 46.03
N VAL A 817 8.89 -33.56 45.90
CA VAL A 817 9.32 -32.16 45.86
C VAL A 817 8.85 -31.47 47.14
N SER A 818 9.80 -30.97 47.94
CA SER A 818 9.50 -30.22 49.16
C SER A 818 9.86 -28.75 48.98
N PHE A 819 8.99 -27.85 49.42
CA PHE A 819 9.15 -26.40 49.33
C PHE A 819 8.37 -25.72 50.45
N ARG A 820 8.70 -24.47 50.80
CA ARG A 820 7.94 -23.68 51.78
C ARG A 820 7.19 -22.57 51.04
N LEU A 821 5.91 -22.40 51.35
CA LEU A 821 5.09 -21.29 50.86
C LEU A 821 4.95 -20.25 51.97
N SER A 822 5.12 -18.98 51.65
CA SER A 822 4.88 -17.88 52.59
C SER A 822 3.39 -17.56 52.78
N LYS A 823 2.55 -17.84 51.76
CA LYS A 823 1.09 -17.64 51.78
C LYS A 823 0.36 -18.69 50.94
N ARG A 824 -0.97 -18.74 50.99
CA ARG A 824 -1.78 -19.67 50.19
C ARG A 824 -1.54 -19.42 48.70
N ALA A 825 -1.21 -20.45 47.93
CA ALA A 825 -0.87 -20.33 46.50
C ALA A 825 -1.31 -21.55 45.69
N ARG A 826 -1.66 -21.32 44.42
CA ARG A 826 -1.81 -22.38 43.41
C ARG A 826 -0.42 -22.76 42.89
N VAL A 827 0.03 -23.96 43.22
CA VAL A 827 1.34 -24.50 42.87
C VAL A 827 1.22 -25.49 41.71
N THR A 828 2.07 -25.33 40.70
CA THR A 828 2.26 -26.30 39.61
C THR A 828 3.65 -26.93 39.72
N VAL A 829 3.72 -28.26 39.78
CA VAL A 829 4.96 -29.02 39.62
C VAL A 829 4.92 -29.71 38.26
N ARG A 830 5.87 -29.40 37.39
CA ARG A 830 5.98 -29.95 36.04
C ARG A 830 7.23 -30.80 35.92
N MET A 831 7.11 -31.95 35.26
CA MET A 831 8.24 -32.80 34.89
C MET A 831 8.36 -32.87 33.37
N SER A 832 9.56 -32.63 32.83
CA SER A 832 9.84 -32.66 31.39
C SER A 832 11.11 -33.47 31.07
N ARG A 833 11.18 -34.01 29.84
CA ARG A 833 12.35 -34.72 29.29
C ARG A 833 12.58 -34.21 27.87
N ARG A 834 13.81 -33.79 27.56
CA ARG A 834 14.17 -33.16 26.26
C ARG A 834 13.19 -32.06 25.82
N GLY A 835 12.87 -31.14 26.74
CA GLY A 835 11.96 -30.02 26.47
C GLY A 835 10.46 -30.36 26.49
N LYS A 836 10.06 -31.61 26.22
CA LYS A 836 8.64 -32.03 26.18
C LYS A 836 8.10 -32.33 27.58
N ARG A 837 6.86 -31.88 27.86
CA ARG A 837 6.15 -32.11 29.13
C ARG A 837 5.78 -33.59 29.24
N VAL A 838 6.19 -34.23 30.34
CA VAL A 838 5.87 -35.64 30.64
C VAL A 838 4.64 -35.70 31.56
N THR A 839 4.61 -34.92 32.62
CA THR A 839 3.44 -34.81 33.52
C THR A 839 3.47 -33.51 34.32
N SER A 840 2.33 -33.11 34.89
CA SER A 840 2.25 -32.00 35.82
C SER A 840 1.15 -32.18 36.86
N VAL A 841 1.42 -31.73 38.08
CA VAL A 841 0.44 -31.69 39.18
C VAL A 841 0.20 -30.25 39.58
N ARG A 842 -1.07 -29.86 39.67
CA ARG A 842 -1.51 -28.54 40.16
C ARG A 842 -2.30 -28.69 41.44
N ARG A 843 -1.96 -27.93 42.50
CA ARG A 843 -2.72 -27.90 43.77
C ARG A 843 -2.70 -26.51 44.39
N THR A 844 -3.81 -26.10 44.98
CA THR A 844 -3.86 -24.92 45.85
C THR A 844 -3.47 -25.33 47.27
N LEU A 845 -2.41 -24.74 47.81
CA LEU A 845 -1.84 -25.13 49.10
C LEU A 845 -1.78 -23.90 50.02
N LYS A 846 -2.11 -24.08 51.32
CA LYS A 846 -1.95 -23.04 52.35
C LYS A 846 -0.45 -22.77 52.63
N ALA A 847 -0.13 -21.67 53.32
CA ALA A 847 1.23 -21.33 53.76
C ALA A 847 1.90 -22.47 54.58
N GLY A 848 3.22 -22.46 54.67
CA GLY A 848 4.01 -23.45 55.45
C GLY A 848 4.85 -24.41 54.58
N LYS A 849 5.49 -25.39 55.22
CA LYS A 849 6.26 -26.44 54.51
C LYS A 849 5.30 -27.37 53.79
N ARG A 850 5.50 -27.56 52.50
CA ARG A 850 4.67 -28.38 51.61
C ARG A 850 5.50 -29.41 50.88
N ARG A 851 4.84 -30.52 50.54
CA ARG A 851 5.42 -31.64 49.84
C ARG A 851 4.43 -32.13 48.79
N ILE A 852 4.89 -32.25 47.55
CA ILE A 852 4.13 -32.83 46.44
C ILE A 852 4.91 -34.03 45.93
N VAL A 853 4.23 -35.18 45.80
CA VAL A 853 4.77 -36.35 45.11
C VAL A 853 4.20 -36.37 43.70
N VAL A 854 5.09 -36.41 42.71
CA VAL A 854 4.73 -36.54 41.29
C VAL A 854 5.14 -37.93 40.85
N ARG A 855 4.19 -38.76 40.42
CA ARG A 855 4.49 -40.07 39.83
C ARG A 855 5.02 -39.87 38.41
N GLY A 856 6.15 -40.48 38.12
CA GLY A 856 6.82 -40.43 36.81
C GLY A 856 6.62 -41.71 36.01
N PRO A 857 6.94 -41.70 34.71
CA PRO A 857 6.79 -42.87 33.84
C PRO A 857 7.71 -44.02 34.31
N ARG A 858 7.33 -45.27 33.98
CA ARG A 858 8.04 -46.49 34.42
C ARG A 858 9.52 -46.55 33.97
N LYS A 859 9.88 -45.89 32.86
CA LYS A 859 11.25 -45.87 32.31
C LYS A 859 12.17 -44.89 33.05
N ARG A 860 13.27 -45.40 33.62
CA ARG A 860 14.33 -44.59 34.26
C ARG A 860 14.94 -43.63 33.24
N GLY A 861 15.23 -42.40 33.66
CA GLY A 861 15.80 -41.37 32.81
C GLY A 861 16.07 -40.06 33.56
N THR A 862 16.75 -39.12 32.89
CA THR A 862 16.99 -37.77 33.42
C THR A 862 15.82 -36.87 33.06
N TYR A 863 15.19 -36.27 34.08
CA TYR A 863 14.06 -35.38 33.93
C TYR A 863 14.39 -34.01 34.53
N ARG A 864 13.83 -32.95 33.94
CA ARG A 864 13.82 -31.60 34.51
C ARG A 864 12.51 -31.44 35.28
N ILE A 865 12.60 -31.08 36.55
CA ILE A 865 11.44 -30.75 37.38
C ILE A 865 11.42 -29.25 37.58
N SER A 866 10.31 -28.59 37.28
CA SER A 866 10.07 -27.19 37.59
C SER A 866 8.88 -27.03 38.52
N VAL A 867 9.00 -26.09 39.47
CA VAL A 867 7.90 -25.70 40.37
C VAL A 867 7.59 -24.25 40.11
N SER A 868 6.30 -23.92 39.96
CA SER A 868 5.80 -22.55 39.93
C SER A 868 4.65 -22.39 40.93
N ALA A 869 4.51 -21.22 41.53
CA ALA A 869 3.44 -20.91 42.47
C ALA A 869 2.83 -19.53 42.14
N VAL A 870 1.50 -19.43 42.16
CA VAL A 870 0.74 -18.20 41.89
C VAL A 870 -0.25 -17.98 43.03
N ALA A 871 -0.22 -16.82 43.69
CA ALA A 871 -1.02 -16.52 44.89
C ALA A 871 -1.86 -15.26 44.65
N GLY A 872 -3.01 -15.37 43.98
CA GLY A 872 -3.79 -14.16 43.63
C GLY A 872 -2.95 -13.09 42.93
N SER A 873 -3.34 -11.82 43.03
CA SER A 873 -2.67 -10.68 42.39
C SER A 873 -1.30 -10.30 42.98
N GLU A 874 -0.79 -10.96 44.03
CA GLU A 874 0.51 -10.63 44.65
C GLU A 874 1.44 -11.83 44.94
N ARG A 875 2.74 -11.69 44.64
CA ARG A 875 3.77 -12.75 44.63
C ARG A 875 3.99 -13.47 45.98
N ALA A 876 4.31 -14.77 45.95
CA ALA A 876 4.77 -15.57 47.11
C ALA A 876 6.26 -15.92 46.97
N ASN A 877 7.03 -15.84 48.06
CA ASN A 877 8.48 -16.01 48.08
C ASN A 877 8.84 -17.47 48.48
N ALA A 878 9.35 -18.27 47.54
CA ALA A 878 9.71 -19.67 47.79
C ALA A 878 11.23 -19.80 48.04
N ARG A 879 11.67 -19.66 49.30
CA ARG A 879 13.10 -19.88 49.69
C ARG A 879 13.38 -21.38 49.90
N ARG A 880 14.42 -21.92 49.20
CA ARG A 880 15.26 -23.13 49.49
C ARG A 880 14.49 -24.47 49.76
N THR A 881 14.72 -25.68 49.21
CA THR A 881 15.80 -26.42 48.53
C THR A 881 15.16 -27.72 47.96
N VAL A 882 15.39 -28.11 46.70
CA VAL A 882 15.06 -29.47 46.23
C VAL A 882 16.16 -30.40 46.74
N ARG A 883 15.94 -31.10 47.87
CA ARG A 883 16.89 -32.11 48.37
C ARG A 883 16.58 -33.49 47.77
N ARG A 884 17.62 -34.10 47.18
CA ARG A 884 17.82 -35.47 46.64
C ARG A 884 16.58 -36.38 46.51
N ALA A 885 16.39 -36.91 45.29
CA ALA A 885 15.53 -38.06 45.04
C ALA A 885 16.16 -39.33 45.65
N ALA A 886 15.58 -39.84 46.73
CA ALA A 886 15.86 -41.21 47.17
C ALA A 886 15.00 -42.16 46.34
N ALA A 887 15.64 -43.11 45.64
CA ALA A 887 14.93 -44.27 45.12
C ALA A 887 14.44 -45.08 46.31
N SER A 888 13.12 -45.21 46.50
CA SER A 888 12.60 -46.12 47.53
C SER A 888 13.03 -47.54 47.16
N ARG A 889 13.97 -48.12 47.93
CA ARG A 889 14.15 -49.56 47.98
C ARG A 889 12.93 -50.17 48.68
N ARG A 890 12.44 -51.30 48.14
CA ARG A 890 11.33 -52.09 48.66
C ARG A 890 11.53 -52.40 50.16
N ARG A 891 10.47 -52.25 50.94
CA ARG A 891 9.89 -53.38 51.69
C ARG A 891 8.42 -53.41 51.31
#